data_AF-A0A5F7ZMB6-F1
#
_entry.id   AF-A0A5F7ZMB6-F1
#
_cell.length_a   1.000
_cell.length_b   1.000
_cell.length_c   1.000
_cell.angle_alpha   90.00
_cell.angle_beta   90.00
_cell.angle_gamma   90.00
#
_symmetry.space_group_name_H-M   'P 1'
#
loop_
_entity.id
_entity.type
_entity.pdbx_description
1 polymer ?
#
loop_
_entity_poly.entity_id
_entity_poly.type
_entity_poly.pdbx_seq_one_letter_code
_entity_poly.pdbx_strand_id
1 'polypeptide(L)'
;MTTWSLRRRPARMLGLLLLVILGFLVLRRVDWSALVPLWLRHRQLGLQAKGWNFMLEDSTFWIFGGSIHYFRVPREYWRDRLLKMKACGLNTLTTYVPWNLHEPERGKFDFSGNLDLEAFVLMAAEIGLWVILRPGPYICSEMDLGGLPSWLLQDPGMRLRTTYKGFTEAVDLYFDHLMSRVVPLQYKRGGPIIAVQVENEYGSYNKDPAYMAYVKKALEDRGIVELLLTSDNKDGLSKGIVQGVLATINLQSTRELQLLTTFLFNVQGTQPKMVMEYWTGWFDSWGGPHNILDSSEVLKTVSAIVDAGSSINLYMFHGGTNFGFMNGAMHFHDYKSDVTSYDYDAVLTEAGDYTAKYMKLRDFFGSISGIPLPPPPDLLPKMSYEPITPVLYLSLWDALKYMGEPIKSEKPINMENLPVNGGNGQSFGYILYETSITSSGVLSGRVRDRGQVFVNTVSIGFLDYKTTKIAVPLIQGYTVLRILVENRGRVNYGENIDDQRKGLIGNLYLNDSPLKKFRIYSLDMKKSFFQRFGLDKWSSLPETPTLPAFFLGSLSISSTPCDTFLKLEGWEKGVVFINGQNLGRYWNIGPQKTLYLPGPWLSSGINQVGASSPFLFPKTPCPPALPGSLPSGWRVCQWVLPPSSSLRTSCWSLSLPAWFPNPLLLTLPPLSTSPGTRTDLSCPPSWALSPQVIIFEETMAGPALQFTETPHLGRNQYIK
;
A
#
# COMPACT_ATOMS: atom_id res chain seq x y z
N MET A 1 45.92 -21.45 -51.11
CA MET A 1 45.16 -22.72 -50.98
C MET A 1 44.99 -22.99 -49.48
N THR A 2 43.80 -23.18 -48.87
CA THR A 2 42.66 -24.10 -49.13
C THR A 2 43.04 -25.57 -48.88
N THR A 3 42.30 -26.47 -48.20
CA THR A 3 41.03 -26.46 -47.40
C THR A 3 40.95 -27.84 -46.66
N TRP A 4 40.10 -28.19 -45.67
CA TRP A 4 38.93 -27.60 -44.99
C TRP A 4 38.81 -28.21 -43.55
N SER A 5 38.36 -27.47 -42.53
CA SER A 5 37.04 -27.56 -41.84
C SER A 5 36.54 -28.92 -41.30
N LEU A 6 36.00 -28.92 -40.07
CA LEU A 6 34.86 -29.77 -39.69
C LEU A 6 33.97 -29.08 -38.62
N ARG A 7 32.66 -28.90 -38.91
CA ARG A 7 31.67 -28.27 -38.01
C ARG A 7 31.18 -29.25 -36.92
N ARG A 8 31.05 -28.77 -35.67
CA ARG A 8 30.17 -29.43 -34.66
C ARG A 8 28.71 -28.96 -34.83
N ARG A 9 27.76 -29.82 -34.43
CA ARG A 9 26.36 -29.83 -34.92
C ARG A 9 25.44 -28.81 -34.20
N PRO A 10 24.49 -28.15 -34.90
CA PRO A 10 23.54 -27.17 -34.32
C PRO A 10 22.32 -27.79 -33.60
N ALA A 11 22.18 -29.12 -33.58
CA ALA A 11 20.93 -29.80 -33.24
C ALA A 11 20.37 -29.53 -31.83
N ARG A 12 21.22 -29.32 -30.81
CA ARG A 12 20.76 -29.16 -29.42
C ARG A 12 20.08 -27.81 -29.14
N MET A 13 20.54 -26.71 -29.74
CA MET A 13 19.82 -25.43 -29.61
C MET A 13 18.50 -25.45 -30.37
N LEU A 14 18.45 -26.07 -31.56
CA LEU A 14 17.21 -26.18 -32.33
C LEU A 14 16.13 -26.96 -31.58
N GLY A 15 16.50 -28.05 -30.90
CA GLY A 15 15.59 -28.82 -30.06
C GLY A 15 15.06 -28.05 -28.84
N LEU A 16 15.91 -27.27 -28.16
CA LEU A 16 15.46 -26.42 -27.06
C LEU A 16 14.51 -25.30 -27.55
N LEU A 17 14.84 -24.68 -28.68
CA LEU A 17 14.01 -23.65 -29.29
C LEU A 17 12.64 -24.21 -29.72
N LEU A 18 12.62 -25.42 -30.31
CA LEU A 18 11.39 -26.14 -30.65
C LEU A 18 10.55 -26.49 -29.42
N LEU A 19 11.16 -26.89 -28.30
CA LEU A 19 10.44 -27.15 -27.05
C LEU A 19 9.87 -25.88 -26.42
N VAL A 20 10.59 -24.75 -26.46
CA VAL A 20 10.06 -23.45 -26.03
C VAL A 20 8.93 -22.99 -26.95
N ILE A 21 9.07 -23.14 -28.27
CA ILE A 21 8.04 -22.79 -29.26
C ILE A 21 6.81 -23.70 -29.12
N LEU A 22 6.97 -25.01 -28.92
CA LEU A 22 5.84 -25.90 -28.62
C LEU A 22 5.20 -25.56 -27.28
N GLY A 23 5.97 -25.24 -26.23
CA GLY A 23 5.43 -24.76 -24.96
C GLY A 23 4.59 -23.51 -25.13
N PHE A 24 5.08 -22.53 -25.89
CA PHE A 24 4.35 -21.31 -26.24
C PHE A 24 3.09 -21.60 -27.09
N LEU A 25 3.17 -22.54 -28.05
CA LEU A 25 2.05 -22.93 -28.89
C LEU A 25 0.99 -23.77 -28.14
N VAL A 26 1.39 -24.52 -27.11
CA VAL A 26 0.48 -25.28 -26.24
C VAL A 26 -0.20 -24.35 -25.22
N LEU A 27 0.54 -23.44 -24.60
CA LEU A 27 -0.05 -22.36 -23.78
C LEU A 27 -1.01 -21.49 -24.62
N ARG A 28 -0.68 -21.23 -25.89
CA ARG A 28 -1.54 -20.54 -26.87
C ARG A 28 -2.60 -21.46 -27.52
N ARG A 29 -2.70 -22.73 -27.11
CA ARG A 29 -3.74 -23.70 -27.51
C ARG A 29 -4.58 -24.22 -26.35
N VAL A 30 -4.35 -23.75 -25.12
CA VAL A 30 -5.45 -23.66 -24.14
C VAL A 30 -6.36 -22.53 -24.61
N ASP A 31 -7.22 -22.85 -25.57
CA ASP A 31 -8.26 -21.94 -26.03
C ASP A 31 -9.33 -21.86 -24.93
N TRP A 32 -9.19 -20.86 -24.06
CA TRP A 32 -10.13 -20.58 -23.00
C TRP A 32 -11.55 -20.29 -23.52
N SER A 33 -11.75 -20.03 -24.83
CA SER A 33 -13.10 -19.97 -25.41
C SER A 33 -13.87 -21.30 -25.26
N ALA A 34 -13.18 -22.43 -25.07
CA ALA A 34 -13.79 -23.73 -24.77
C ALA A 34 -14.27 -23.89 -23.31
N LEU A 35 -13.78 -23.05 -22.40
CA LEU A 35 -14.22 -22.99 -20.99
C LEU A 35 -15.16 -21.81 -20.72
N VAL A 36 -15.10 -20.75 -21.53
CA VAL A 36 -16.14 -19.72 -21.61
C VAL A 36 -17.43 -20.40 -22.10
N PRO A 37 -18.55 -20.35 -21.34
CA PRO A 37 -19.83 -20.87 -21.79
C PRO A 37 -20.23 -20.33 -23.17
N LEU A 38 -20.87 -21.15 -24.00
CA LEU A 38 -21.20 -20.80 -25.40
C LEU A 38 -21.96 -19.47 -25.55
N TRP A 39 -22.77 -19.08 -24.55
CA TRP A 39 -23.48 -17.80 -24.51
C TRP A 39 -22.59 -16.58 -24.23
N LEU A 40 -21.44 -16.75 -23.55
CA LEU A 40 -20.46 -15.68 -23.27
C LEU A 40 -19.38 -15.52 -24.36
N ARG A 41 -19.47 -16.27 -25.47
CA ARG A 41 -18.57 -16.14 -26.63
C ARG A 41 -18.87 -14.90 -27.49
N HIS A 42 -20.09 -14.37 -27.44
CA HIS A 42 -20.53 -13.23 -28.24
C HIS A 42 -20.86 -12.04 -27.32
N ARG A 43 -19.82 -11.36 -26.82
CA ARG A 43 -19.99 -10.23 -25.89
C ARG A 43 -20.36 -8.95 -26.64
N GLN A 44 -21.65 -8.76 -26.89
CA GLN A 44 -22.19 -7.65 -27.66
C GLN A 44 -22.83 -6.61 -26.73
N LEU A 45 -23.64 -7.08 -25.80
CA LEU A 45 -24.41 -6.27 -24.87
C LEU A 45 -23.90 -6.50 -23.44
N GLY A 46 -22.88 -5.72 -23.08
CA GLY A 46 -22.49 -5.50 -21.67
C GLY A 46 -23.64 -4.96 -20.82
N LEU A 47 -23.42 -4.91 -19.50
CA LEU A 47 -24.47 -4.73 -18.49
C LEU A 47 -25.43 -3.57 -18.82
N GLN A 48 -26.73 -3.85 -18.74
CA GLN A 48 -27.80 -2.91 -19.02
C GLN A 48 -28.78 -2.81 -17.86
N ALA A 49 -29.26 -1.60 -17.63
CA ALA A 49 -30.36 -1.31 -16.72
C ALA A 49 -31.67 -1.28 -17.55
N LYS A 50 -32.52 -2.30 -17.38
CA LYS A 50 -33.68 -2.59 -18.26
C LYS A 50 -34.90 -2.90 -17.40
N GLY A 51 -35.73 -1.89 -17.16
CA GLY A 51 -36.84 -2.01 -16.21
C GLY A 51 -36.31 -2.27 -14.79
N TRP A 52 -36.97 -3.13 -14.03
CA TRP A 52 -36.54 -3.47 -12.67
C TRP A 52 -35.26 -4.31 -12.58
N ASN A 53 -34.72 -4.80 -13.70
CA ASN A 53 -33.65 -5.79 -13.75
C ASN A 53 -32.36 -5.22 -14.34
N PHE A 54 -31.22 -5.73 -13.84
CA PHE A 54 -30.01 -5.74 -14.63
C PHE A 54 -30.10 -6.86 -15.67
N MET A 55 -29.57 -6.60 -16.85
CA MET A 55 -29.44 -7.58 -17.94
C MET A 55 -27.98 -7.65 -18.36
N LEU A 56 -27.45 -8.86 -18.56
CA LEU A 56 -26.14 -9.10 -19.16
C LEU A 56 -26.36 -10.00 -20.39
N GLU A 57 -25.97 -9.50 -21.57
CA GLU A 57 -26.62 -9.89 -22.83
C GLU A 57 -28.15 -9.82 -22.68
N ASP A 58 -28.89 -10.84 -23.15
CA ASP A 58 -30.34 -10.97 -22.98
C ASP A 58 -30.76 -11.75 -21.73
N SER A 59 -29.84 -12.02 -20.79
CA SER A 59 -30.13 -12.73 -19.54
C SER A 59 -30.33 -11.78 -18.37
N THR A 60 -31.36 -12.02 -17.55
CA THR A 60 -31.50 -11.35 -16.24
C THR A 60 -30.27 -11.64 -15.40
N PHE A 61 -29.64 -10.58 -14.89
CA PHE A 61 -28.43 -10.65 -14.09
C PHE A 61 -28.68 -10.03 -12.71
N TRP A 62 -27.98 -10.54 -11.69
CA TRP A 62 -28.13 -10.06 -10.32
C TRP A 62 -26.75 -9.98 -9.68
N ILE A 63 -26.38 -8.79 -9.21
CA ILE A 63 -25.02 -8.52 -8.72
C ILE A 63 -24.97 -8.86 -7.23
N PHE A 64 -24.18 -9.88 -6.92
CA PHE A 64 -23.71 -10.19 -5.57
C PHE A 64 -22.23 -9.82 -5.50
N GLY A 65 -22.00 -8.56 -5.18
CA GLY A 65 -20.69 -7.93 -5.13
C GLY A 65 -20.01 -8.06 -3.78
N GLY A 66 -18.69 -8.08 -3.77
CA GLY A 66 -17.90 -7.80 -2.58
C GLY A 66 -16.73 -6.87 -2.87
N SER A 67 -16.40 -6.01 -1.91
CA SER A 67 -15.30 -5.06 -2.01
C SER A 67 -14.01 -5.67 -1.48
N ILE A 68 -12.98 -5.71 -2.34
CA ILE A 68 -11.58 -6.00 -1.97
C ILE A 68 -10.72 -4.97 -2.67
N HIS A 69 -9.68 -4.47 -2.00
CA HIS A 69 -8.78 -3.46 -2.56
C HIS A 69 -7.38 -4.01 -2.69
N TYR A 70 -6.92 -4.20 -3.93
CA TYR A 70 -5.62 -4.79 -4.24
C TYR A 70 -4.45 -4.06 -3.55
N PHE A 71 -4.55 -2.74 -3.40
CA PHE A 71 -3.54 -1.94 -2.70
C PHE A 71 -3.46 -2.20 -1.18
N ARG A 72 -4.51 -2.76 -0.55
CA ARG A 72 -4.54 -3.15 0.87
C ARG A 72 -4.18 -4.62 1.14
N VAL A 73 -3.90 -5.40 0.09
CA VAL A 73 -3.62 -6.84 0.17
C VAL A 73 -2.34 -7.16 -0.60
N PRO A 74 -1.39 -7.96 -0.06
CA PRO A 74 -0.21 -8.40 -0.82
C PRO A 74 -0.59 -9.18 -2.08
N ARG A 75 0.14 -8.96 -3.19
CA ARG A 75 -0.10 -9.57 -4.51
C ARG A 75 -0.20 -11.10 -4.45
N GLU A 76 0.66 -11.72 -3.66
CA GLU A 76 0.73 -13.16 -3.43
C GLU A 76 -0.57 -13.73 -2.84
N TYR A 77 -1.37 -12.86 -2.21
CA TYR A 77 -2.59 -13.18 -1.50
C TYR A 77 -3.88 -12.79 -2.24
N TRP A 78 -3.81 -11.99 -3.30
CA TRP A 78 -4.98 -11.63 -4.12
C TRP A 78 -5.82 -12.85 -4.54
N ARG A 79 -5.17 -13.94 -4.99
CA ARG A 79 -5.87 -15.14 -5.46
C ARG A 79 -6.67 -15.82 -4.35
N ASP A 80 -6.12 -15.92 -3.15
CA ASP A 80 -6.82 -16.50 -2.00
C ASP A 80 -8.03 -15.67 -1.60
N ARG A 81 -7.88 -14.34 -1.45
CA ARG A 81 -9.00 -13.47 -1.03
C ARG A 81 -10.13 -13.46 -2.09
N LEU A 82 -9.80 -13.53 -3.38
CA LEU A 82 -10.77 -13.67 -4.48
C LEU A 82 -11.41 -15.07 -4.57
N LEU A 83 -10.68 -16.15 -4.28
CA LEU A 83 -11.26 -17.49 -4.17
C LEU A 83 -12.24 -17.58 -2.99
N LYS A 84 -11.94 -16.92 -1.86
CA LYS A 84 -12.84 -16.79 -0.72
C LYS A 84 -14.10 -15.98 -1.05
N MET A 85 -13.97 -14.89 -1.81
CA MET A 85 -15.14 -14.18 -2.37
C MET A 85 -16.02 -15.11 -3.21
N LYS A 86 -15.43 -15.85 -4.14
CA LYS A 86 -16.17 -16.79 -5.00
C LYS A 86 -16.83 -17.93 -4.21
N ALA A 87 -16.16 -18.43 -3.18
CA ALA A 87 -16.69 -19.43 -2.26
C ALA A 87 -17.76 -18.88 -1.30
N CYS A 88 -17.83 -17.58 -1.04
CA CYS A 88 -18.94 -16.97 -0.30
C CYS A 88 -20.25 -16.90 -1.13
N GLY A 89 -20.21 -17.26 -2.42
CA GLY A 89 -21.35 -17.20 -3.34
C GLY A 89 -21.45 -15.88 -4.12
N LEU A 90 -20.49 -14.98 -3.93
CA LEU A 90 -20.41 -13.72 -4.65
C LEU A 90 -19.96 -13.94 -6.10
N ASN A 91 -20.48 -13.11 -7.01
CA ASN A 91 -20.24 -13.21 -8.45
C ASN A 91 -19.49 -12.01 -9.05
N THR A 92 -19.29 -10.96 -8.27
CA THR A 92 -18.72 -9.68 -8.72
C THR A 92 -17.71 -9.15 -7.69
N LEU A 93 -16.55 -8.71 -8.16
CA LEU A 93 -15.56 -7.96 -7.41
C LEU A 93 -15.80 -6.45 -7.60
N THR A 94 -15.74 -5.69 -6.51
CA THR A 94 -15.71 -4.23 -6.55
C THR A 94 -14.37 -3.73 -6.02
N THR A 95 -13.70 -2.81 -6.73
CA THR A 95 -12.44 -2.21 -6.26
C THR A 95 -12.30 -0.75 -6.67
N TYR A 96 -11.72 0.06 -5.77
CA TYR A 96 -11.21 1.39 -6.10
C TYR A 96 -9.88 1.35 -6.85
N VAL A 97 -9.49 2.50 -7.40
CA VAL A 97 -8.15 2.77 -7.94
C VAL A 97 -7.55 3.99 -7.22
N PRO A 98 -6.43 3.85 -6.46
CA PRO A 98 -5.87 4.93 -5.65
C PRO A 98 -4.88 5.80 -6.44
N TRP A 99 -5.34 6.92 -6.97
CA TRP A 99 -4.54 7.85 -7.78
C TRP A 99 -3.22 8.25 -7.09
N ASN A 100 -3.22 8.51 -5.79
CA ASN A 100 -2.05 8.88 -4.99
C ASN A 100 -0.93 7.82 -4.93
N LEU A 101 -1.23 6.54 -5.17
CA LEU A 101 -0.23 5.47 -5.29
C LEU A 101 0.18 5.24 -6.74
N HIS A 102 -0.75 5.42 -7.69
CA HIS A 102 -0.45 5.30 -9.11
C HIS A 102 0.36 6.48 -9.66
N GLU A 103 0.19 7.69 -9.14
CA GLU A 103 0.94 8.90 -9.54
C GLU A 103 1.55 9.62 -8.30
N PRO A 104 2.51 8.99 -7.60
CA PRO A 104 3.10 9.55 -6.38
C PRO A 104 3.99 10.78 -6.65
N GLU A 105 4.41 10.96 -7.90
CA GLU A 105 5.09 12.15 -8.45
C GLU A 105 4.41 12.48 -9.78
N ARG A 106 4.12 13.77 -10.03
CA ARG A 106 3.36 14.24 -11.20
C ARG A 106 3.98 13.76 -12.51
N GLY A 107 3.17 13.15 -13.36
CA GLY A 107 3.55 12.55 -14.65
C GLY A 107 4.31 11.20 -14.55
N LYS A 108 4.52 10.65 -13.35
CA LYS A 108 5.22 9.36 -13.15
C LYS A 108 4.27 8.31 -12.62
N PHE A 109 3.88 7.39 -13.50
CA PHE A 109 2.88 6.38 -13.21
C PHE A 109 3.48 5.02 -12.84
N ASP A 110 3.01 4.42 -11.74
CA ASP A 110 3.30 3.04 -11.34
C ASP A 110 2.05 2.15 -11.46
N PHE A 111 2.24 1.01 -12.13
CA PHE A 111 1.26 -0.06 -12.29
C PHE A 111 1.97 -1.43 -12.15
N SER A 112 2.94 -1.53 -11.23
CA SER A 112 3.77 -2.71 -11.01
C SER A 112 3.57 -3.32 -9.62
N GLY A 113 3.95 -4.59 -9.44
CA GLY A 113 3.90 -5.27 -8.15
C GLY A 113 2.51 -5.28 -7.52
N ASN A 114 2.34 -4.51 -6.44
CA ASN A 114 1.06 -4.38 -5.72
C ASN A 114 0.11 -3.31 -6.27
N LEU A 115 0.51 -2.61 -7.35
CA LEU A 115 -0.27 -1.60 -8.07
C LEU A 115 -0.60 -2.04 -9.51
N ASP A 116 -0.29 -3.27 -9.88
CA ASP A 116 -0.67 -3.88 -11.16
C ASP A 116 -2.17 -4.27 -11.14
N LEU A 117 -2.99 -3.24 -11.39
CA LEU A 117 -4.45 -3.33 -11.53
C LEU A 117 -4.87 -4.31 -12.64
N GLU A 118 -4.11 -4.37 -13.73
CA GLU A 118 -4.41 -5.22 -14.88
C GLU A 118 -4.40 -6.70 -14.48
N ALA A 119 -3.37 -7.16 -13.79
CA ALA A 119 -3.31 -8.53 -13.28
C ALA A 119 -4.35 -8.82 -12.19
N PHE A 120 -4.71 -7.85 -11.33
CA PHE A 120 -5.76 -8.04 -10.33
C PHE A 120 -7.13 -8.26 -10.99
N VAL A 121 -7.48 -7.42 -11.98
CA VAL A 121 -8.72 -7.53 -12.75
C VAL A 121 -8.74 -8.81 -13.59
N LEU A 122 -7.64 -9.18 -14.24
CA LEU A 122 -7.54 -10.44 -14.98
C LEU A 122 -7.62 -11.67 -14.06
N MET A 123 -7.07 -11.62 -12.85
CA MET A 123 -7.18 -12.69 -11.86
C MET A 123 -8.63 -12.88 -11.37
N ALA A 124 -9.42 -11.80 -11.26
CA ALA A 124 -10.86 -11.91 -11.02
C ALA A 124 -11.57 -12.63 -12.17
N ALA A 125 -11.21 -12.34 -13.43
CA ALA A 125 -11.74 -13.04 -14.61
C ALA A 125 -11.39 -14.54 -14.60
N GLU A 126 -10.14 -14.92 -14.26
CA GLU A 126 -9.73 -16.34 -14.13
C GLU A 126 -10.56 -17.11 -13.09
N ILE A 127 -10.97 -16.45 -12.01
CA ILE A 127 -11.77 -17.03 -10.91
C ILE A 127 -13.28 -17.05 -11.27
N GLY A 128 -13.67 -16.43 -12.39
CA GLY A 128 -15.06 -16.32 -12.82
C GLY A 128 -15.83 -15.29 -12.00
N LEU A 129 -15.20 -14.17 -11.65
CA LEU A 129 -15.82 -12.98 -11.07
C LEU A 129 -15.89 -11.88 -12.14
N TRP A 130 -17.03 -11.19 -12.20
CA TRP A 130 -17.13 -9.91 -12.92
C TRP A 130 -16.52 -8.78 -12.10
N VAL A 131 -16.31 -7.61 -12.70
CA VAL A 131 -15.71 -6.46 -12.01
C VAL A 131 -16.58 -5.20 -12.14
N ILE A 132 -16.79 -4.51 -11.03
CA ILE A 132 -17.26 -3.12 -10.99
C ILE A 132 -16.05 -2.27 -10.57
N LEU A 133 -15.57 -1.43 -11.49
CA LEU A 133 -14.40 -0.59 -11.24
C LEU A 133 -14.83 0.77 -10.69
N ARG A 134 -14.14 1.25 -9.65
CA ARG A 134 -14.35 2.57 -9.05
C ARG A 134 -13.09 3.44 -9.24
N PRO A 135 -12.83 4.00 -10.44
CA PRO A 135 -11.54 4.57 -10.83
C PRO A 135 -11.16 5.89 -10.14
N GLY A 136 -12.08 6.51 -9.39
CA GLY A 136 -11.88 7.83 -8.79
C GLY A 136 -12.42 8.95 -9.68
N PRO A 137 -11.75 10.13 -9.76
CA PRO A 137 -10.38 10.38 -9.29
C PRO A 137 -10.24 10.42 -7.76
N TYR A 138 -11.29 10.79 -7.05
CA TYR A 138 -11.41 10.66 -5.59
C TYR A 138 -12.19 9.39 -5.24
N ILE A 139 -11.74 8.66 -4.22
CA ILE A 139 -12.30 7.35 -3.82
C ILE A 139 -12.73 7.29 -2.34
N CYS A 140 -12.47 8.33 -1.54
CA CYS A 140 -12.60 8.30 -0.07
C CYS A 140 -11.81 7.13 0.55
N SER A 141 -12.47 5.99 0.77
CA SER A 141 -11.87 4.70 1.14
C SER A 141 -10.96 4.76 2.38
N GLU A 142 -11.15 5.71 3.30
CA GLU A 142 -10.32 5.95 4.48
C GLU A 142 -8.81 5.99 4.16
N MET A 143 -8.48 6.65 3.05
CA MET A 143 -7.13 6.75 2.49
C MET A 143 -6.63 8.20 2.51
N ASP A 144 -5.32 8.42 2.60
CA ASP A 144 -4.74 9.78 2.60
C ASP A 144 -5.28 10.62 1.42
N LEU A 145 -5.94 11.74 1.76
CA LEU A 145 -6.60 12.69 0.85
C LEU A 145 -7.70 12.06 -0.04
N GLY A 146 -8.33 10.98 0.44
CA GLY A 146 -9.37 10.27 -0.30
C GLY A 146 -8.84 9.59 -1.57
N GLY A 147 -7.55 9.23 -1.59
CA GLY A 147 -6.86 8.69 -2.74
C GLY A 147 -6.29 9.72 -3.72
N LEU A 148 -6.44 11.02 -3.47
CA LEU A 148 -5.90 12.09 -4.34
C LEU A 148 -4.40 12.36 -4.07
N PRO A 149 -3.54 12.60 -5.09
CA PRO A 149 -2.13 12.87 -4.86
C PRO A 149 -1.88 14.19 -4.10
N SER A 150 -1.02 14.15 -3.08
CA SER A 150 -0.70 15.32 -2.25
C SER A 150 -0.05 16.47 -3.01
N TRP A 151 0.60 16.22 -4.16
CA TRP A 151 1.20 17.26 -4.99
C TRP A 151 0.16 18.19 -5.63
N LEU A 152 -1.14 17.84 -5.63
CA LEU A 152 -2.23 18.75 -6.00
C LEU A 152 -2.27 19.97 -5.05
N LEU A 153 -1.97 19.77 -3.77
CA LEU A 153 -1.98 20.83 -2.75
C LEU A 153 -0.76 21.76 -2.81
N GLN A 154 0.16 21.57 -3.76
CA GLN A 154 1.21 22.57 -4.05
C GLN A 154 0.61 23.89 -4.52
N ASP A 155 -0.43 23.82 -5.35
CA ASP A 155 -1.20 24.98 -5.76
C ASP A 155 -1.94 25.57 -4.54
N PRO A 156 -1.70 26.83 -4.16
CA PRO A 156 -2.38 27.47 -3.04
C PRO A 156 -3.86 27.78 -3.33
N GLY A 157 -4.27 27.80 -4.60
CA GLY A 157 -5.65 28.03 -5.05
C GLY A 157 -6.43 26.75 -5.34
N MET A 158 -5.85 25.57 -5.11
CA MET A 158 -6.43 24.26 -5.43
C MET A 158 -7.84 24.07 -4.85
N ARG A 159 -8.74 23.54 -5.68
CA ARG A 159 -10.12 23.15 -5.34
C ARG A 159 -10.38 21.73 -5.82
N LEU A 160 -10.14 20.77 -4.94
CA LEU A 160 -10.32 19.34 -5.22
C LEU A 160 -11.81 19.04 -5.51
N ARG A 161 -12.05 18.09 -6.42
CA ARG A 161 -13.39 17.63 -6.82
C ARG A 161 -14.30 18.77 -7.32
N THR A 162 -13.74 19.65 -8.16
CA THR A 162 -14.45 20.73 -8.87
C THR A 162 -13.93 20.85 -10.31
N THR A 163 -14.59 21.64 -11.15
CA THR A 163 -14.14 22.02 -12.51
C THR A 163 -12.98 23.04 -12.50
N TYR A 164 -12.32 23.25 -11.35
CA TYR A 164 -11.13 24.08 -11.27
C TYR A 164 -10.02 23.55 -12.19
N LYS A 165 -9.54 24.41 -13.09
CA LYS A 165 -8.66 24.03 -14.21
C LYS A 165 -7.44 23.20 -13.77
N GLY A 166 -6.75 23.61 -12.70
CA GLY A 166 -5.55 22.91 -12.21
C GLY A 166 -5.84 21.53 -11.58
N PHE A 167 -7.11 21.25 -11.22
CA PHE A 167 -7.56 19.92 -10.81
C PHE A 167 -7.99 19.10 -12.04
N THR A 168 -8.77 19.67 -12.96
CA THR A 168 -9.24 18.95 -14.15
C THR A 168 -8.10 18.54 -15.07
N GLU A 169 -7.11 19.41 -15.32
CA GLU A 169 -5.93 19.05 -16.13
C GLU A 169 -5.11 17.89 -15.52
N ALA A 170 -5.15 17.73 -14.19
CA ALA A 170 -4.51 16.62 -13.48
C ALA A 170 -5.36 15.33 -13.56
N VAL A 171 -6.68 15.44 -13.41
CA VAL A 171 -7.62 14.31 -13.58
C VAL A 171 -7.58 13.77 -15.01
N ASP A 172 -7.50 14.65 -16.02
CA ASP A 172 -7.34 14.26 -17.42
C ASP A 172 -6.07 13.43 -17.64
N LEU A 173 -4.91 13.88 -17.14
CA LEU A 173 -3.64 13.14 -17.26
C LEU A 173 -3.69 11.77 -16.56
N TYR A 174 -4.27 11.71 -15.36
CA TYR A 174 -4.49 10.46 -14.64
C TYR A 174 -5.38 9.49 -15.42
N PHE A 175 -6.50 9.99 -15.95
CA PHE A 175 -7.41 9.18 -16.75
C PHE A 175 -6.82 8.77 -18.10
N ASP A 176 -5.98 9.57 -18.76
CA ASP A 176 -5.24 9.13 -19.96
C ASP A 176 -4.40 7.88 -19.67
N HIS A 177 -3.63 7.91 -18.57
CA HIS A 177 -2.77 6.81 -18.16
C HIS A 177 -3.54 5.60 -17.62
N LEU A 178 -4.63 5.80 -16.87
CA LEU A 178 -5.45 4.72 -16.32
C LEU A 178 -6.34 4.08 -17.40
N MET A 179 -7.05 4.86 -18.20
CA MET A 179 -8.01 4.34 -19.18
C MET A 179 -7.31 3.56 -20.29
N SER A 180 -6.06 3.89 -20.63
CA SER A 180 -5.23 3.06 -21.55
C SER A 180 -5.13 1.58 -21.14
N ARG A 181 -5.28 1.28 -19.83
CA ARG A 181 -5.24 -0.07 -19.23
C ARG A 181 -6.61 -0.64 -18.94
N VAL A 182 -7.52 0.20 -18.46
CA VAL A 182 -8.90 -0.19 -18.13
C VAL A 182 -9.72 -0.50 -19.38
N VAL A 183 -9.53 0.24 -20.48
CA VAL A 183 -10.37 0.14 -21.68
C VAL A 183 -10.37 -1.27 -22.30
N PRO A 184 -9.22 -1.97 -22.47
CA PRO A 184 -9.19 -3.38 -22.90
C PRO A 184 -9.90 -4.37 -21.96
N LEU A 185 -10.03 -4.04 -20.67
CA LEU A 185 -10.59 -4.94 -19.64
C LEU A 185 -12.11 -4.84 -19.50
N GLN A 186 -12.76 -4.03 -20.34
CA GLN A 186 -14.22 -3.92 -20.45
C GLN A 186 -14.85 -5.19 -21.03
N TYR A 187 -16.09 -5.49 -20.60
CA TYR A 187 -16.85 -6.66 -21.00
C TYR A 187 -17.02 -6.77 -22.52
N LYS A 188 -17.41 -5.68 -23.20
CA LYS A 188 -17.54 -5.54 -24.67
C LYS A 188 -16.20 -5.66 -25.42
N ARG A 189 -15.08 -5.71 -24.70
CA ARG A 189 -13.72 -5.95 -25.25
C ARG A 189 -13.12 -7.29 -24.80
N GLY A 190 -13.87 -8.10 -24.06
CA GLY A 190 -13.49 -9.45 -23.62
C GLY A 190 -13.00 -9.56 -22.18
N GLY A 191 -12.78 -8.45 -21.47
CA GLY A 191 -12.42 -8.45 -20.05
C GLY A 191 -13.62 -8.59 -19.10
N PRO A 192 -13.43 -8.53 -17.77
CA PRO A 192 -14.49 -8.78 -16.79
C PRO A 192 -15.25 -7.52 -16.32
N ILE A 193 -14.82 -6.31 -16.70
CA ILE A 193 -15.42 -5.06 -16.17
C ILE A 193 -16.81 -4.86 -16.81
N ILE A 194 -17.86 -4.94 -15.99
CA ILE A 194 -19.27 -4.84 -16.41
C ILE A 194 -19.90 -3.48 -16.08
N ALA A 195 -19.33 -2.73 -15.14
CA ALA A 195 -19.75 -1.36 -14.82
C ALA A 195 -18.58 -0.53 -14.28
N VAL A 196 -18.71 0.80 -14.38
CA VAL A 196 -17.71 1.77 -13.91
C VAL A 196 -18.40 2.88 -13.12
N GLN A 197 -17.91 3.19 -11.93
CA GLN A 197 -18.39 4.34 -11.15
C GLN A 197 -17.80 5.65 -11.69
N VAL A 198 -18.61 6.70 -11.75
CA VAL A 198 -18.19 8.03 -12.21
C VAL A 198 -17.39 8.79 -11.16
N GLU A 199 -17.88 8.88 -9.92
CA GLU A 199 -17.19 9.48 -8.77
C GLU A 199 -17.82 8.94 -7.47
N ASN A 200 -17.29 9.31 -6.31
CA ASN A 200 -17.54 8.64 -5.03
C ASN A 200 -18.24 9.52 -3.99
N GLU A 201 -19.53 9.28 -3.73
CA GLU A 201 -20.35 10.08 -2.81
C GLU A 201 -20.23 11.59 -3.05
N TYR A 202 -20.36 12.02 -4.30
CA TYR A 202 -20.21 13.43 -4.63
C TYR A 202 -21.31 14.31 -4.01
N GLY A 203 -22.49 13.76 -3.78
CA GLY A 203 -23.58 14.47 -3.15
C GLY A 203 -23.28 14.91 -1.71
N SER A 204 -22.38 14.19 -1.01
CA SER A 204 -21.85 14.57 0.31
C SER A 204 -20.81 15.72 0.25
N TYR A 205 -20.40 16.18 -0.93
CA TYR A 205 -19.44 17.28 -1.12
C TYR A 205 -20.04 18.42 -1.93
N ASN A 206 -20.55 18.14 -3.13
CA ASN A 206 -21.42 18.99 -3.96
C ASN A 206 -21.04 20.49 -4.01
N LYS A 207 -19.74 20.81 -4.09
CA LYS A 207 -19.28 22.20 -4.21
C LYS A 207 -19.40 22.74 -5.63
N ASP A 208 -19.50 21.88 -6.65
CA ASP A 208 -19.57 22.25 -8.07
C ASP A 208 -20.54 21.35 -8.86
N PRO A 209 -21.68 21.87 -9.33
CA PRO A 209 -22.67 21.07 -10.07
C PRO A 209 -22.21 20.68 -11.49
N ALA A 210 -21.18 21.32 -12.06
CA ALA A 210 -20.67 20.97 -13.38
C ALA A 210 -19.65 19.81 -13.33
N TYR A 211 -19.03 19.58 -12.17
CA TYR A 211 -17.93 18.62 -12.03
C TYR A 211 -18.33 17.17 -12.34
N MET A 212 -19.47 16.69 -11.86
CA MET A 212 -19.90 15.31 -12.13
C MET A 212 -20.18 15.05 -13.61
N ALA A 213 -20.70 16.04 -14.33
CA ALA A 213 -20.87 15.96 -15.78
C ALA A 213 -19.52 15.95 -16.52
N TYR A 214 -18.54 16.72 -16.03
CA TYR A 214 -17.16 16.67 -16.52
C TYR A 214 -16.52 15.29 -16.30
N VAL A 215 -16.57 14.71 -15.09
CA VAL A 215 -15.95 13.40 -14.82
C VAL A 215 -16.60 12.29 -15.64
N LYS A 216 -17.95 12.31 -15.77
CA LYS A 216 -18.67 11.39 -16.66
C LYS A 216 -18.13 11.46 -18.10
N LYS A 217 -18.08 12.68 -18.66
CA LYS A 217 -17.56 12.90 -20.02
C LYS A 217 -16.09 12.50 -20.17
N ALA A 218 -15.26 12.76 -19.16
CA ALA A 218 -13.85 12.41 -19.14
C ALA A 218 -13.60 10.89 -19.17
N LEU A 219 -14.56 10.06 -18.72
CA LEU A 219 -14.56 8.60 -18.87
C LEU A 219 -15.10 8.17 -20.26
N GLU A 220 -16.23 8.75 -20.69
CA GLU A 220 -16.87 8.45 -21.98
C GLU A 220 -15.95 8.76 -23.18
N ASP A 221 -15.33 9.96 -23.19
CA ASP A 221 -14.38 10.40 -24.24
C ASP A 221 -13.13 9.52 -24.33
N ARG A 222 -12.75 8.87 -23.21
CA ARG A 222 -11.63 7.92 -23.12
C ARG A 222 -12.01 6.49 -23.46
N GLY A 223 -13.25 6.25 -23.91
CA GLY A 223 -13.67 4.96 -24.43
C GLY A 223 -14.18 3.96 -23.39
N ILE A 224 -14.62 4.45 -22.23
CA ILE A 224 -15.51 3.69 -21.33
C ILE A 224 -16.90 3.62 -21.97
N VAL A 225 -17.41 2.39 -22.11
CA VAL A 225 -18.64 2.05 -22.86
C VAL A 225 -19.56 1.10 -22.08
N GLU A 226 -19.20 0.71 -20.87
CA GLU A 226 -20.02 -0.12 -19.97
C GLU A 226 -20.95 0.74 -19.10
N LEU A 227 -21.77 0.10 -18.26
CA LEU A 227 -22.74 0.83 -17.43
C LEU A 227 -22.04 1.80 -16.47
N LEU A 228 -22.34 3.09 -16.61
CA LEU A 228 -21.91 4.11 -15.65
C LEU A 228 -22.87 4.18 -14.46
N LEU A 229 -22.32 4.34 -13.26
CA LEU A 229 -23.09 4.52 -12.02
C LEU A 229 -22.51 5.60 -11.08
N THR A 230 -23.36 6.14 -10.20
CA THR A 230 -22.94 6.89 -8.99
C THR A 230 -23.44 6.19 -7.74
N SER A 231 -22.80 6.42 -6.59
CA SER A 231 -23.24 5.89 -5.30
C SER A 231 -23.18 6.96 -4.22
N ASP A 232 -24.27 7.11 -3.47
CA ASP A 232 -24.39 8.08 -2.39
C ASP A 232 -25.27 7.52 -1.26
N ASN A 233 -24.94 7.90 -0.03
CA ASN A 233 -25.77 7.68 1.15
C ASN A 233 -27.00 8.62 1.21
N LYS A 234 -27.83 8.44 2.24
CA LYS A 234 -29.10 9.17 2.46
C LYS A 234 -29.00 10.71 2.46
N ASP A 235 -27.85 11.29 2.80
CA ASP A 235 -27.68 12.74 2.88
C ASP A 235 -27.09 13.32 1.58
N GLY A 236 -26.34 12.50 0.83
CA GLY A 236 -25.77 12.85 -0.47
C GLY A 236 -26.69 12.59 -1.68
N LEU A 237 -27.53 11.55 -1.65
CA LEU A 237 -28.21 10.99 -2.83
C LEU A 237 -29.04 12.00 -3.66
N SER A 238 -29.58 13.04 -3.04
CA SER A 238 -30.31 14.11 -3.75
C SER A 238 -29.44 15.02 -4.64
N LYS A 239 -28.11 14.92 -4.52
CA LYS A 239 -27.11 15.77 -5.16
C LYS A 239 -26.11 15.00 -6.03
N GLY A 240 -25.93 13.70 -5.79
CA GLY A 240 -24.98 12.84 -6.54
C GLY A 240 -25.52 12.20 -7.83
N ILE A 241 -26.75 12.54 -8.25
CA ILE A 241 -27.36 12.02 -9.48
C ILE A 241 -26.74 12.69 -10.71
N VAL A 242 -26.46 11.90 -11.75
CA VAL A 242 -25.97 12.39 -13.05
C VAL A 242 -26.86 11.88 -14.18
N GLN A 243 -27.17 12.74 -15.16
CA GLN A 243 -28.05 12.37 -16.26
C GLN A 243 -27.45 11.25 -17.13
N GLY A 244 -28.21 10.17 -17.31
CA GLY A 244 -27.78 9.00 -18.08
C GLY A 244 -26.74 8.13 -17.36
N VAL A 245 -26.75 8.14 -16.02
CA VAL A 245 -25.91 7.34 -15.13
C VAL A 245 -26.81 6.68 -14.09
N LEU A 246 -26.59 5.41 -13.75
CA LEU A 246 -27.46 4.71 -12.79
C LEU A 246 -27.18 5.19 -11.36
N ALA A 247 -28.22 5.63 -10.64
CA ALA A 247 -28.09 5.99 -9.22
C ALA A 247 -28.15 4.73 -8.35
N THR A 248 -27.14 4.55 -7.50
CA THR A 248 -27.03 3.46 -6.52
C THR A 248 -26.85 4.02 -5.11
N ILE A 249 -27.06 3.21 -4.08
CA ILE A 249 -27.21 3.69 -2.70
C ILE A 249 -26.23 3.06 -1.72
N ASN A 250 -25.82 3.84 -0.72
CA ASN A 250 -24.94 3.41 0.37
C ASN A 250 -25.70 3.43 1.71
N LEU A 251 -25.58 2.36 2.52
CA LEU A 251 -26.34 2.20 3.79
C LEU A 251 -25.75 1.13 4.72
N GLN A 252 -26.15 1.17 5.99
CA GLN A 252 -25.87 0.11 6.97
C GLN A 252 -27.14 -0.58 7.51
N SER A 253 -28.32 0.05 7.39
CA SER A 253 -29.54 -0.44 8.08
C SER A 253 -30.76 -0.63 7.17
N THR A 254 -31.65 -1.57 7.55
CA THR A 254 -32.93 -1.81 6.87
C THR A 254 -33.87 -0.59 6.90
N ARG A 255 -33.71 0.32 7.88
CA ARG A 255 -34.46 1.58 7.96
C ARG A 255 -34.11 2.52 6.81
N GLU A 256 -32.83 2.57 6.44
CA GLU A 256 -32.35 3.41 5.33
C GLU A 256 -32.77 2.82 3.99
N LEU A 257 -32.71 1.48 3.83
CA LEU A 257 -33.11 0.79 2.61
C LEU A 257 -34.49 1.21 2.09
N GLN A 258 -35.51 1.32 2.95
CA GLN A 258 -36.85 1.74 2.54
C GLN A 258 -36.88 3.20 2.05
N LEU A 259 -36.23 4.11 2.78
CA LEU A 259 -36.16 5.53 2.42
C LEU A 259 -35.43 5.74 1.10
N LEU A 260 -34.25 5.13 0.98
CA LEU A 260 -33.37 5.18 -0.20
C LEU A 260 -34.04 4.54 -1.43
N THR A 261 -34.68 3.38 -1.29
CA THR A 261 -35.40 2.71 -2.39
C THR A 261 -36.58 3.56 -2.88
N THR A 262 -37.31 4.21 -1.96
CA THR A 262 -38.41 5.11 -2.32
C THR A 262 -37.88 6.34 -3.07
N PHE A 263 -36.74 6.89 -2.63
CA PHE A 263 -36.08 7.99 -3.32
C PHE A 263 -35.58 7.59 -4.72
N LEU A 264 -34.92 6.44 -4.87
CA LEU A 264 -34.48 5.92 -6.17
C LEU A 264 -35.64 5.79 -7.16
N PHE A 265 -36.79 5.22 -6.74
CA PHE A 265 -37.97 5.12 -7.60
C PHE A 265 -38.45 6.49 -8.10
N ASN A 266 -38.41 7.52 -7.25
CA ASN A 266 -38.83 8.88 -7.63
C ASN A 266 -37.86 9.57 -8.62
N VAL A 267 -36.57 9.24 -8.62
CA VAL A 267 -35.56 9.93 -9.47
C VAL A 267 -35.15 9.17 -10.73
N GLN A 268 -35.23 7.83 -10.73
CA GLN A 268 -34.91 7.01 -11.91
C GLN A 268 -36.04 6.05 -12.34
N GLY A 269 -37.19 6.05 -11.66
CA GLY A 269 -38.37 5.29 -12.07
C GLY A 269 -38.17 3.78 -11.98
N THR A 270 -38.62 3.05 -13.00
CA THR A 270 -38.46 1.59 -13.11
C THR A 270 -37.06 1.24 -13.65
N GLN A 271 -36.05 1.43 -12.80
CA GLN A 271 -34.65 1.01 -13.01
C GLN A 271 -34.24 0.00 -11.93
N PRO A 272 -33.20 -0.83 -12.14
CA PRO A 272 -32.78 -1.80 -11.16
C PRO A 272 -32.18 -1.13 -9.92
N LYS A 273 -32.48 -1.70 -8.76
CA LYS A 273 -31.93 -1.24 -7.47
C LYS A 273 -30.57 -1.88 -7.25
N MET A 274 -29.61 -1.09 -6.77
CA MET A 274 -28.36 -1.61 -6.23
C MET A 274 -27.93 -0.84 -4.99
N VAL A 275 -27.58 -1.58 -3.95
CA VAL A 275 -26.80 -1.08 -2.82
C VAL A 275 -25.32 -1.22 -3.20
N MET A 276 -24.62 -0.12 -3.45
CA MET A 276 -23.21 -0.13 -3.88
C MET A 276 -22.25 -0.24 -2.69
N GLU A 277 -22.64 0.27 -1.54
CA GLU A 277 -21.97 -0.03 -0.28
C GLU A 277 -23.01 -0.43 0.75
N TYR A 278 -23.10 -1.74 0.98
CA TYR A 278 -23.63 -2.22 2.24
C TYR A 278 -22.48 -2.29 3.24
N TRP A 279 -22.47 -1.37 4.22
CA TRP A 279 -21.39 -1.25 5.19
C TRP A 279 -21.44 -2.40 6.22
N THR A 280 -20.66 -3.46 6.00
CA THR A 280 -20.69 -4.73 6.77
C THR A 280 -20.15 -4.61 8.20
N GLY A 281 -19.52 -3.49 8.51
CA GLY A 281 -18.83 -3.14 9.75
C GLY A 281 -18.44 -1.67 9.67
N TRP A 282 -17.31 -1.26 10.26
CA TRP A 282 -16.82 0.11 10.15
C TRP A 282 -15.32 0.21 10.41
N PHE A 283 -14.70 1.32 10.01
CA PHE A 283 -13.28 1.59 10.21
C PHE A 283 -12.96 2.18 11.60
N ASP A 284 -11.74 1.97 12.08
CA ASP A 284 -11.27 2.46 13.37
C ASP A 284 -10.39 3.70 13.25
N SER A 285 -10.36 4.50 14.32
CA SER A 285 -9.47 5.65 14.48
C SER A 285 -8.71 5.59 15.80
N TRP A 286 -7.50 6.15 15.84
CA TRP A 286 -6.63 6.07 17.02
C TRP A 286 -7.27 6.78 18.24
N GLY A 287 -7.32 6.07 19.37
CA GLY A 287 -8.02 6.49 20.59
C GLY A 287 -9.54 6.28 20.58
N GLY A 288 -10.09 5.65 19.54
CA GLY A 288 -11.48 5.20 19.48
C GLY A 288 -11.68 3.77 20.02
N PRO A 289 -12.94 3.30 20.12
CA PRO A 289 -13.24 1.87 20.19
C PRO A 289 -12.94 1.19 18.84
N HIS A 290 -12.80 -0.13 18.84
CA HIS A 290 -12.91 -0.94 17.62
C HIS A 290 -14.38 -1.16 17.29
N ASN A 291 -14.75 -0.93 16.04
CA ASN A 291 -16.13 -0.98 15.60
C ASN A 291 -16.55 -2.41 15.26
N ILE A 292 -17.77 -2.76 15.65
CA ILE A 292 -18.31 -4.12 15.53
C ILE A 292 -19.78 -4.04 15.09
N LEU A 293 -20.17 -4.86 14.12
CA LEU A 293 -21.56 -5.05 13.70
C LEU A 293 -21.92 -6.54 13.78
N ASP A 294 -23.03 -6.91 14.42
CA ASP A 294 -23.32 -8.34 14.58
C ASP A 294 -23.60 -9.04 13.26
N SER A 295 -23.04 -10.24 13.14
CA SER A 295 -23.25 -11.21 12.08
C SER A 295 -24.71 -11.55 11.76
N SER A 296 -25.63 -11.44 12.73
CA SER A 296 -27.08 -11.66 12.52
C SER A 296 -27.78 -10.40 12.02
N GLU A 297 -27.33 -9.21 12.42
CA GLU A 297 -27.80 -7.93 11.89
C GLU A 297 -27.33 -7.70 10.45
N VAL A 298 -26.08 -8.10 10.16
CA VAL A 298 -25.54 -8.21 8.79
C VAL A 298 -26.42 -9.12 7.94
N LEU A 299 -26.65 -10.37 8.36
CA LEU A 299 -27.50 -11.32 7.62
C LEU A 299 -28.93 -10.78 7.41
N LYS A 300 -29.54 -10.22 8.45
CA LYS A 300 -30.89 -9.63 8.41
C LYS A 300 -30.99 -8.51 7.38
N THR A 301 -29.98 -7.63 7.31
CA THR A 301 -29.99 -6.49 6.39
C THR A 301 -29.67 -6.95 4.96
N VAL A 302 -28.72 -7.87 4.77
CA VAL A 302 -28.43 -8.47 3.46
C VAL A 302 -29.64 -9.21 2.89
N SER A 303 -30.36 -10.01 3.71
CA SER A 303 -31.63 -10.63 3.30
C SER A 303 -32.61 -9.56 2.82
N ALA A 304 -32.92 -8.57 3.66
CA ALA A 304 -33.88 -7.52 3.31
C ALA A 304 -33.54 -6.73 2.02
N ILE A 305 -32.26 -6.57 1.68
CA ILE A 305 -31.83 -5.95 0.41
C ILE A 305 -32.17 -6.87 -0.78
N VAL A 306 -31.83 -8.16 -0.67
CA VAL A 306 -32.07 -9.18 -1.70
C VAL A 306 -33.56 -9.48 -1.87
N ASP A 307 -34.31 -9.61 -0.77
CA ASP A 307 -35.76 -9.80 -0.71
C ASP A 307 -36.52 -8.61 -1.33
N ALA A 308 -35.96 -7.40 -1.26
CA ALA A 308 -36.47 -6.21 -1.94
C ALA A 308 -36.16 -6.16 -3.45
N GLY A 309 -35.56 -7.22 -4.01
CA GLY A 309 -35.15 -7.34 -5.41
C GLY A 309 -33.84 -6.64 -5.76
N SER A 310 -33.15 -6.05 -4.78
CA SER A 310 -31.95 -5.23 -5.04
C SER A 310 -30.70 -6.09 -5.20
N SER A 311 -29.86 -5.70 -6.15
CA SER A 311 -28.45 -6.09 -6.13
C SER A 311 -27.73 -5.46 -4.94
N ILE A 312 -26.59 -6.04 -4.55
CA ILE A 312 -25.83 -5.64 -3.37
C ILE A 312 -24.33 -5.78 -3.62
N ASN A 313 -23.53 -4.85 -3.08
CA ASN A 313 -22.10 -4.99 -2.93
C ASN A 313 -21.70 -4.80 -1.46
N LEU A 314 -21.02 -5.81 -0.90
CA LEU A 314 -20.56 -5.82 0.49
C LEU A 314 -19.31 -4.95 0.64
N TYR A 315 -19.36 -3.91 1.47
CA TYR A 315 -18.25 -3.02 1.77
C TYR A 315 -17.90 -3.12 3.27
N MET A 316 -16.81 -3.73 3.70
CA MET A 316 -15.82 -4.49 2.95
C MET A 316 -16.12 -6.00 2.98
N PHE A 317 -15.89 -6.69 1.86
CA PHE A 317 -15.80 -8.15 1.90
C PHE A 317 -14.46 -8.57 2.53
N HIS A 318 -13.36 -7.96 2.10
CA HIS A 318 -12.06 -8.05 2.77
C HIS A 318 -11.37 -6.69 2.73
N GLY A 319 -11.16 -6.09 3.89
CA GLY A 319 -10.60 -4.74 4.00
C GLY A 319 -9.06 -4.71 3.87
N GLY A 320 -8.34 -5.58 4.58
CA GLY A 320 -6.87 -5.66 4.55
C GLY A 320 -6.20 -4.64 5.47
N THR A 321 -5.10 -4.02 5.02
CA THR A 321 -4.24 -3.15 5.85
C THR A 321 -3.90 -1.82 5.14
N ASN A 322 -3.92 -0.72 5.89
CA ASN A 322 -3.40 0.59 5.51
C ASN A 322 -1.87 0.65 5.63
N PHE A 323 -1.16 -0.16 4.83
CA PHE A 323 0.29 -0.27 4.93
C PHE A 323 1.03 1.08 4.83
N GLY A 324 2.09 1.20 5.61
CA GLY A 324 2.94 2.39 5.68
C GLY A 324 2.21 3.67 6.12
N PHE A 325 1.95 4.55 5.16
CA PHE A 325 1.34 5.87 5.40
C PHE A 325 0.06 6.09 4.58
N MET A 326 -0.56 5.01 4.10
CA MET A 326 -1.77 5.07 3.27
C MET A 326 -3.04 5.51 4.03
N ASN A 327 -3.03 5.46 5.36
CA ASN A 327 -4.19 5.76 6.19
C ASN A 327 -4.73 7.19 5.97
N GLY A 328 -6.04 7.34 5.94
CA GLY A 328 -6.72 8.63 5.93
C GLY A 328 -6.85 9.26 7.31
N ALA A 329 -7.73 10.25 7.38
CA ALA A 329 -8.24 10.82 8.62
C ALA A 329 -9.66 11.40 8.43
N MET A 330 -10.38 11.57 9.53
CA MET A 330 -11.66 12.28 9.59
C MET A 330 -11.49 13.58 10.40
N HIS A 331 -12.18 14.65 10.01
CA HIS A 331 -12.14 15.92 10.75
C HIS A 331 -13.45 16.70 10.63
N PHE A 332 -14.43 16.32 11.46
CA PHE A 332 -15.71 17.04 11.60
C PHE A 332 -15.65 18.09 12.74
N HIS A 333 -15.45 17.64 13.97
CA HIS A 333 -15.22 18.50 15.15
C HIS A 333 -13.77 18.39 15.65
N ASP A 334 -13.25 17.17 15.67
CA ASP A 334 -11.88 16.82 16.03
C ASP A 334 -11.20 16.09 14.88
N TYR A 335 -9.90 16.34 14.66
CA TYR A 335 -9.07 15.52 13.79
C TYR A 335 -8.82 14.15 14.42
N LYS A 336 -9.22 13.09 13.73
CA LYS A 336 -8.94 11.69 14.07
C LYS A 336 -8.28 11.01 12.89
N SER A 337 -7.10 10.42 13.09
CA SER A 337 -6.45 9.64 12.04
C SER A 337 -6.89 8.18 12.12
N ASP A 338 -7.08 7.57 10.96
CA ASP A 338 -7.53 6.19 10.83
C ASP A 338 -6.39 5.23 11.21
N VAL A 339 -6.72 4.02 11.67
CA VAL A 339 -5.68 3.05 12.12
C VAL A 339 -4.99 2.33 10.96
N THR A 340 -3.90 1.61 11.27
CA THR A 340 -3.11 0.87 10.27
C THR A 340 -3.85 -0.39 9.82
N SER A 341 -4.57 -1.07 10.72
CA SER A 341 -5.51 -2.13 10.33
C SER A 341 -6.68 -1.54 9.54
N TYR A 342 -7.12 -2.25 8.49
CA TYR A 342 -8.41 -2.01 7.85
C TYR A 342 -9.23 -3.31 7.88
N ASP A 343 -9.18 -4.04 9.01
CA ASP A 343 -10.04 -5.19 9.30
C ASP A 343 -11.52 -4.89 9.07
N TYR A 344 -11.94 -3.65 9.40
CA TYR A 344 -13.28 -3.08 9.18
C TYR A 344 -14.42 -3.88 9.86
N ASP A 345 -14.11 -4.89 10.67
CA ASP A 345 -15.04 -5.98 11.02
C ASP A 345 -15.73 -6.55 9.75
N ALA A 346 -14.94 -6.74 8.68
CA ALA A 346 -15.38 -7.18 7.36
C ALA A 346 -15.85 -8.65 7.34
N VAL A 347 -16.26 -9.13 6.16
CA VAL A 347 -16.66 -10.54 5.99
C VAL A 347 -15.46 -11.48 6.21
N LEU A 348 -14.26 -11.09 5.79
CA LEU A 348 -12.98 -11.70 6.17
C LEU A 348 -12.15 -10.73 7.04
N THR A 349 -11.39 -11.25 8.00
CA THR A 349 -10.47 -10.45 8.86
C THR A 349 -9.39 -9.74 8.06
N GLU A 350 -8.63 -8.82 8.69
CA GLU A 350 -7.42 -8.19 8.10
C GLU A 350 -6.51 -9.21 7.39
N ALA A 351 -6.16 -10.32 8.05
CA ALA A 351 -5.34 -11.38 7.47
C ALA A 351 -6.06 -12.27 6.44
N GLY A 352 -7.39 -12.15 6.28
CA GLY A 352 -8.20 -12.92 5.34
C GLY A 352 -8.78 -14.22 5.89
N ASP A 353 -8.99 -14.29 7.21
CA ASP A 353 -9.60 -15.45 7.88
C ASP A 353 -11.13 -15.39 7.85
N TYR A 354 -11.77 -16.55 7.98
CA TYR A 354 -13.22 -16.67 8.02
C TYR A 354 -13.81 -16.13 9.32
N THR A 355 -14.99 -15.53 9.23
CA THR A 355 -15.72 -14.97 10.37
C THR A 355 -17.12 -15.59 10.48
N ALA A 356 -17.82 -15.32 11.59
CA ALA A 356 -19.24 -15.64 11.72
C ALA A 356 -20.11 -14.94 10.64
N LYS A 357 -19.64 -13.81 10.07
CA LYS A 357 -20.29 -13.16 8.92
C LYS A 357 -20.10 -13.99 7.65
N TYR A 358 -18.88 -14.44 7.36
CA TYR A 358 -18.57 -15.27 6.19
C TYR A 358 -19.44 -16.53 6.14
N MET A 359 -19.57 -17.25 7.26
CA MET A 359 -20.37 -18.47 7.31
C MET A 359 -21.86 -18.19 7.05
N LYS A 360 -22.47 -17.27 7.82
CA LYS A 360 -23.88 -16.88 7.65
C LYS A 360 -24.19 -16.38 6.24
N LEU A 361 -23.30 -15.60 5.64
CA LEU A 361 -23.47 -15.09 4.28
C LEU A 361 -23.29 -16.18 3.22
N ARG A 362 -22.30 -17.08 3.35
CA ARG A 362 -22.14 -18.24 2.46
C ARG A 362 -23.37 -19.13 2.48
N ASP A 363 -23.93 -19.42 3.66
CA ASP A 363 -25.11 -20.26 3.79
C ASP A 363 -26.34 -19.60 3.12
N PHE A 364 -26.51 -18.29 3.32
CA PHE A 364 -27.54 -17.49 2.67
C PHE A 364 -27.41 -17.47 1.14
N PHE A 365 -26.26 -17.02 0.61
CA PHE A 365 -26.02 -16.99 -0.84
C PHE A 365 -26.09 -18.39 -1.46
N GLY A 366 -25.65 -19.43 -0.73
CA GLY A 366 -25.79 -20.82 -1.13
C GLY A 366 -27.25 -21.21 -1.32
N SER A 367 -28.12 -20.91 -0.34
CA SER A 367 -29.55 -21.25 -0.39
C SER A 367 -30.30 -20.62 -1.57
N ILE A 368 -29.95 -19.40 -1.98
CA ILE A 368 -30.59 -18.72 -3.12
C ILE A 368 -29.95 -19.05 -4.47
N SER A 369 -28.70 -19.56 -4.49
CA SER A 369 -27.96 -19.83 -5.74
C SER A 369 -28.45 -21.05 -6.52
N GLY A 370 -29.15 -21.99 -5.87
CA GLY A 370 -29.62 -23.25 -6.48
C GLY A 370 -28.52 -24.23 -6.92
N ILE A 371 -27.23 -23.91 -6.71
CA ILE A 371 -26.07 -24.70 -7.13
C ILE A 371 -25.10 -24.81 -5.95
N PRO A 372 -24.52 -25.99 -5.65
CA PRO A 372 -23.54 -26.13 -4.56
C PRO A 372 -22.36 -25.17 -4.72
N LEU A 373 -22.19 -24.24 -3.77
CA LEU A 373 -21.08 -23.29 -3.77
C LEU A 373 -19.73 -24.01 -3.60
N PRO A 374 -18.69 -23.65 -4.38
CA PRO A 374 -17.38 -24.32 -4.32
C PRO A 374 -16.80 -24.25 -2.90
N PRO A 375 -16.00 -25.24 -2.47
CA PRO A 375 -15.46 -25.25 -1.12
C PRO A 375 -14.58 -24.01 -0.87
N PRO A 376 -14.62 -23.43 0.35
CA PRO A 376 -13.65 -22.42 0.76
C PRO A 376 -12.22 -23.02 0.73
N PRO A 377 -11.19 -22.26 0.31
CA PRO A 377 -9.80 -22.69 0.47
C PRO A 377 -9.39 -22.76 1.95
N ASP A 378 -8.33 -23.50 2.25
CA ASP A 378 -7.79 -23.60 3.60
C ASP A 378 -7.30 -22.23 4.15
N LEU A 379 -7.26 -22.08 5.46
CA LEU A 379 -6.70 -20.88 6.09
C LEU A 379 -5.18 -20.84 5.95
N LEU A 380 -4.65 -19.64 5.71
CA LEU A 380 -3.20 -19.44 5.66
C LEU A 380 -2.61 -19.58 7.07
N PRO A 381 -1.55 -20.40 7.23
CA PRO A 381 -0.97 -20.66 8.54
C PRO A 381 -0.37 -19.40 9.13
N LYS A 382 -0.51 -19.27 10.45
CA LYS A 382 0.07 -18.20 11.25
C LYS A 382 1.12 -18.78 12.19
N MET A 383 2.06 -17.96 12.63
CA MET A 383 3.12 -18.39 13.55
C MET A 383 3.47 -17.29 14.56
N SER A 384 3.55 -17.66 15.84
CA SER A 384 4.22 -16.85 16.85
C SER A 384 5.74 -17.08 16.74
N TYR A 385 6.48 -16.08 16.27
CA TYR A 385 7.94 -16.12 16.23
C TYR A 385 8.57 -15.72 17.57
N GLU A 386 9.86 -16.02 17.73
CA GLU A 386 10.66 -15.58 18.88
C GLU A 386 10.72 -14.04 18.95
N PRO A 387 10.66 -13.42 20.16
CA PRO A 387 10.74 -11.98 20.31
C PRO A 387 12.06 -11.37 19.79
N ILE A 388 11.98 -10.16 19.24
CA ILE A 388 13.15 -9.39 18.80
C ILE A 388 13.45 -8.31 19.83
N THR A 389 14.55 -8.44 20.57
CA THR A 389 15.20 -7.31 21.24
C THR A 389 16.02 -6.53 20.21
N PRO A 390 15.78 -5.23 19.99
CA PRO A 390 16.67 -4.40 19.17
C PRO A 390 18.04 -4.30 19.84
N VAL A 391 19.12 -4.48 19.08
CA VAL A 391 20.50 -4.46 19.59
C VAL A 391 21.29 -3.25 19.09
N LEU A 392 20.87 -2.68 17.96
CA LEU A 392 21.43 -1.48 17.36
C LEU A 392 20.44 -0.32 17.41
N TYR A 393 20.97 0.89 17.47
CA TYR A 393 20.22 2.12 17.67
C TYR A 393 20.90 3.28 16.92
N LEU A 394 20.09 4.25 16.48
CA LEU A 394 20.55 5.49 15.86
C LEU A 394 19.58 6.62 16.25
N SER A 395 20.04 7.59 17.04
CA SER A 395 19.22 8.75 17.40
C SER A 395 18.86 9.57 16.15
N LEU A 396 17.70 10.22 16.12
CA LEU A 396 17.37 11.13 15.03
C LEU A 396 18.43 12.24 14.90
N TRP A 397 18.93 12.74 16.03
CA TRP A 397 19.94 13.81 16.09
C TRP A 397 21.29 13.41 15.49
N ASP A 398 21.65 12.14 15.57
CA ASP A 398 22.82 11.55 14.91
C ASP A 398 22.54 11.25 13.43
N ALA A 399 21.34 10.77 13.10
CA ALA A 399 20.92 10.54 11.71
C ALA A 399 21.00 11.82 10.86
N LEU A 400 20.69 13.00 11.44
CA LEU A 400 20.84 14.30 10.78
C LEU A 400 22.28 14.57 10.26
N LYS A 401 23.31 13.98 10.87
CA LYS A 401 24.72 14.13 10.45
C LYS A 401 25.03 13.43 9.12
N TYR A 402 24.19 12.48 8.72
CA TYR A 402 24.28 11.72 7.47
C TYR A 402 23.19 12.09 6.45
N MET A 403 22.38 13.10 6.77
CA MET A 403 21.46 13.73 5.83
C MET A 403 22.23 14.66 4.88
N GLY A 404 21.71 14.86 3.67
CA GLY A 404 22.20 15.92 2.79
C GLY A 404 21.91 17.32 3.35
N GLU A 405 22.46 18.32 2.70
CA GLU A 405 22.25 19.75 3.01
C GLU A 405 20.76 20.08 3.27
N PRO A 406 20.41 20.65 4.44
CA PRO A 406 19.02 20.95 4.77
C PRO A 406 18.48 22.10 3.94
N ILE A 407 17.17 22.08 3.70
CA ILE A 407 16.46 23.12 2.97
C ILE A 407 16.45 24.38 3.85
N LYS A 408 17.15 25.43 3.41
CA LYS A 408 17.28 26.70 4.13
C LYS A 408 16.21 27.67 3.66
N SER A 409 15.46 28.27 4.58
CA SER A 409 14.35 29.18 4.26
C SER A 409 14.14 30.24 5.34
N GLU A 410 13.75 31.46 4.95
CA GLU A 410 13.38 32.53 5.90
C GLU A 410 12.04 32.28 6.61
N LYS A 411 11.22 31.33 6.14
CA LYS A 411 9.92 30.95 6.73
C LYS A 411 9.74 29.42 6.72
N PRO A 412 8.84 28.84 7.54
CA PRO A 412 8.46 27.45 7.40
C PRO A 412 7.87 27.17 6.01
N ILE A 413 8.17 26.00 5.46
CA ILE A 413 7.60 25.47 4.22
C ILE A 413 6.83 24.21 4.58
N ASN A 414 5.57 24.08 4.14
CA ASN A 414 4.77 22.87 4.34
C ASN A 414 5.34 21.69 3.53
N MET A 415 4.96 20.47 3.89
CA MET A 415 5.53 19.23 3.32
C MET A 415 5.35 19.18 1.79
N GLU A 416 4.19 19.59 1.28
CA GLU A 416 3.87 19.55 -0.15
C GLU A 416 4.69 20.55 -0.98
N ASN A 417 5.05 21.70 -0.40
CA ASN A 417 5.82 22.75 -1.07
C ASN A 417 7.35 22.61 -0.88
N LEU A 418 7.85 21.49 -0.33
CA LEU A 418 9.28 21.24 -0.23
C LEU A 418 9.93 21.00 -1.62
N PRO A 419 11.13 21.55 -1.90
CA PRO A 419 11.92 21.23 -3.09
C PRO A 419 12.60 19.85 -2.98
N VAL A 420 11.80 18.79 -2.83
CA VAL A 420 12.22 17.37 -2.77
C VAL A 420 11.40 16.51 -3.75
N ASN A 421 11.79 15.25 -3.94
CA ASN A 421 11.10 14.30 -4.85
C ASN A 421 10.85 14.88 -6.25
N GLY A 422 11.90 15.42 -6.88
CA GLY A 422 11.83 16.06 -8.19
C GLY A 422 11.02 17.36 -8.24
N GLY A 423 10.67 17.95 -7.09
CA GLY A 423 9.80 19.12 -6.97
C GLY A 423 8.35 18.80 -6.59
N ASN A 424 8.00 17.53 -6.32
CA ASN A 424 6.64 17.11 -5.94
C ASN A 424 6.34 17.23 -4.43
N GLY A 425 7.30 17.71 -3.63
CA GLY A 425 7.16 17.79 -2.18
C GLY A 425 7.30 16.44 -1.47
N GLN A 426 6.94 16.43 -0.20
CA GLN A 426 6.95 15.26 0.67
C GLN A 426 5.51 14.81 0.95
N SER A 427 5.08 13.71 0.35
CA SER A 427 3.73 13.18 0.53
C SER A 427 3.50 12.61 1.94
N PHE A 428 4.48 11.88 2.49
CA PHE A 428 4.30 11.04 3.68
C PHE A 428 5.47 11.13 4.67
N GLY A 429 5.31 10.51 5.84
CA GLY A 429 6.34 10.46 6.88
C GLY A 429 6.39 11.71 7.76
N TYR A 430 7.61 12.10 8.15
CA TYR A 430 7.87 13.14 9.14
C TYR A 430 8.72 14.26 8.55
N ILE A 431 8.68 15.44 9.15
CA ILE A 431 9.46 16.61 8.72
C ILE A 431 10.03 17.32 9.95
N LEU A 432 11.33 17.59 9.95
CA LEU A 432 11.99 18.30 11.05
C LEU A 432 12.26 19.74 10.65
N TYR A 433 11.72 20.68 11.42
CA TYR A 433 12.04 22.10 11.34
C TYR A 433 13.03 22.47 12.45
N GLU A 434 14.11 23.17 12.11
CA GLU A 434 15.14 23.64 13.04
C GLU A 434 15.37 25.15 12.86
N THR A 435 15.43 25.90 13.95
CA THR A 435 15.79 27.34 13.97
C THR A 435 16.48 27.69 15.29
N SER A 436 17.02 28.91 15.42
CA SER A 436 17.70 29.39 16.62
C SER A 436 16.88 30.47 17.34
N ILE A 437 16.80 30.36 18.66
CA ILE A 437 16.12 31.31 19.55
C ILE A 437 17.09 31.86 20.61
N THR A 438 16.83 33.07 21.09
CA THR A 438 17.67 33.79 22.06
C THR A 438 16.89 34.27 23.30
N SER A 439 15.62 33.88 23.41
CA SER A 439 14.70 34.29 24.47
C SER A 439 13.73 33.16 24.81
N SER A 440 13.19 33.23 26.03
CA SER A 440 12.14 32.32 26.53
C SER A 440 10.75 32.93 26.35
N GLY A 441 9.70 32.16 26.63
CA GLY A 441 8.32 32.64 26.63
C GLY A 441 7.38 31.70 25.88
N VAL A 442 6.40 32.23 25.17
CA VAL A 442 5.35 31.43 24.51
C VAL A 442 5.65 31.25 23.03
N LEU A 443 5.91 30.00 22.64
CA LEU A 443 5.93 29.58 21.24
C LEU A 443 4.49 29.32 20.78
N SER A 444 4.14 29.74 19.58
CA SER A 444 2.82 29.47 18.98
C SER A 444 2.88 29.30 17.47
N GLY A 445 1.99 28.47 16.93
CA GLY A 445 1.93 28.16 15.50
C GLY A 445 0.84 27.16 15.18
N ARG A 446 0.58 26.95 13.89
CA ARG A 446 -0.34 25.92 13.39
C ARG A 446 0.46 24.74 12.87
N VAL A 447 0.15 23.55 13.39
CA VAL A 447 0.82 22.30 13.02
C VAL A 447 -0.21 21.33 12.47
N ARG A 448 0.12 20.62 11.39
CA ARG A 448 -0.68 19.51 10.85
C ARG A 448 0.21 18.27 10.69
N ASP A 449 0.08 17.20 11.48
CA ASP A 449 -1.01 16.90 12.43
C ASP A 449 -0.59 16.86 13.90
N ARG A 450 0.68 16.53 14.19
CA ARG A 450 1.25 16.55 15.54
C ARG A 450 2.74 16.89 15.43
N GLY A 451 3.17 17.91 16.19
CA GLY A 451 4.54 18.41 16.22
C GLY A 451 5.15 18.30 17.60
N GLN A 452 6.15 17.44 17.78
CA GLN A 452 6.93 17.37 19.02
C GLN A 452 7.95 18.51 19.03
N VAL A 453 7.94 19.33 20.07
CA VAL A 453 8.77 20.52 20.20
C VAL A 453 9.93 20.24 21.13
N PHE A 454 11.15 20.56 20.70
CA PHE A 454 12.38 20.33 21.45
C PHE A 454 13.18 21.63 21.62
N VAL A 455 13.79 21.75 22.79
CA VAL A 455 14.84 22.74 23.08
C VAL A 455 16.15 21.96 23.13
N ASN A 456 17.03 22.24 22.17
CA ASN A 456 18.15 21.38 21.77
C ASN A 456 17.67 19.95 21.45
N THR A 457 17.85 18.99 22.36
CA THR A 457 17.39 17.59 22.25
C THR A 457 16.31 17.24 23.27
N VAL A 458 15.94 18.16 24.16
CA VAL A 458 14.97 17.91 25.24
C VAL A 458 13.57 18.25 24.74
N SER A 459 12.68 17.26 24.70
CA SER A 459 11.27 17.43 24.36
C SER A 459 10.56 18.25 25.45
N ILE A 460 9.96 19.39 25.07
CA ILE A 460 9.19 20.25 25.98
C ILE A 460 7.67 20.02 25.89
N GLY A 461 7.21 19.30 24.87
CA GLY A 461 5.79 18.93 24.67
C GLY A 461 5.39 18.88 23.20
N PHE A 462 4.09 19.02 22.92
CA PHE A 462 3.52 18.84 21.59
C PHE A 462 2.65 20.04 21.17
N LEU A 463 2.58 20.25 19.86
CA LEU A 463 1.62 21.12 19.20
C LEU A 463 0.75 20.31 18.22
N ASP A 464 -0.54 20.61 18.12
CA ASP A 464 -1.50 19.93 17.25
C ASP A 464 -2.68 20.87 16.90
N TYR A 465 -3.79 20.30 16.38
CA TYR A 465 -5.01 21.06 16.03
C TYR A 465 -5.65 21.81 17.21
N LYS A 466 -5.48 21.32 18.46
CA LYS A 466 -6.00 21.95 19.69
C LYS A 466 -4.90 22.74 20.40
N THR A 467 -3.73 22.13 20.55
CA THR A 467 -2.58 22.68 21.27
C THR A 467 -1.75 23.55 20.33
N THR A 468 -2.12 24.83 20.19
CA THR A 468 -1.46 25.79 19.27
C THR A 468 -0.41 26.68 19.93
N LYS A 469 -0.21 26.56 21.25
CA LYS A 469 0.76 27.30 22.05
C LYS A 469 1.48 26.39 23.05
N ILE A 470 2.76 26.67 23.31
CA ILE A 470 3.59 25.94 24.29
C ILE A 470 4.61 26.89 24.95
N ALA A 471 4.92 26.65 26.23
CA ALA A 471 5.92 27.44 26.96
C ALA A 471 7.34 26.93 26.68
N VAL A 472 8.20 27.82 26.20
CA VAL A 472 9.66 27.61 26.11
C VAL A 472 10.28 27.96 27.47
N PRO A 473 11.01 27.03 28.13
CA PRO A 473 11.62 27.26 29.44
C PRO A 473 12.72 28.33 29.40
N LEU A 474 13.26 28.69 30.58
CA LEU A 474 14.36 29.64 30.68
C LEU A 474 15.61 29.13 29.93
N ILE A 475 16.04 29.85 28.90
CA ILE A 475 17.24 29.54 28.11
C ILE A 475 18.32 30.62 28.27
N GLN A 476 19.56 30.25 28.03
CA GLN A 476 20.71 31.16 28.05
C GLN A 476 21.36 31.19 26.66
N GLY A 477 21.57 32.39 26.11
CA GLY A 477 22.21 32.58 24.81
C GLY A 477 21.44 31.97 23.63
N TYR A 478 22.17 31.63 22.56
CA TYR A 478 21.60 31.01 21.36
C TYR A 478 21.31 29.53 21.61
N THR A 479 20.04 29.16 21.55
CA THR A 479 19.55 27.79 21.74
C THR A 479 18.83 27.31 20.47
N VAL A 480 18.97 26.03 20.13
CA VAL A 480 18.30 25.47 18.95
C VAL A 480 16.88 25.02 19.31
N LEU A 481 15.89 25.59 18.62
CA LEU A 481 14.50 25.13 18.67
C LEU A 481 14.27 24.14 17.53
N ARG A 482 13.66 22.99 17.82
CA ARG A 482 13.27 22.00 16.82
C ARG A 482 11.81 21.62 16.94
N ILE A 483 11.15 21.34 15.81
CA ILE A 483 9.82 20.74 15.77
C ILE A 483 9.85 19.57 14.80
N LEU A 484 9.66 18.35 15.30
CA LEU A 484 9.41 17.17 14.47
C LEU A 484 7.90 17.06 14.24
N VAL A 485 7.44 17.26 13.02
CA VAL A 485 6.03 17.14 12.65
C VAL A 485 5.77 15.82 11.91
N GLU A 486 4.72 15.12 12.31
CA GLU A 486 4.18 13.95 11.63
C GLU A 486 2.99 14.35 10.73
N ASN A 487 2.98 13.90 9.46
CA ASN A 487 1.72 13.75 8.73
C ASN A 487 1.06 12.45 9.21
N ARG A 488 -0.03 12.56 9.98
CA ARG A 488 -0.81 11.41 10.50
C ARG A 488 -1.84 10.88 9.50
N GLY A 489 -1.99 11.50 8.34
CA GLY A 489 -2.96 11.16 7.30
C GLY A 489 -3.77 12.41 6.93
N ARG A 490 -3.81 12.76 5.64
CA ARG A 490 -4.69 13.80 5.09
C ARG A 490 -6.14 13.38 5.24
N VAL A 491 -6.99 14.33 5.65
CA VAL A 491 -8.42 14.07 5.81
C VAL A 491 -9.00 13.54 4.49
N ASN A 492 -9.75 12.45 4.60
CA ASN A 492 -10.19 11.62 3.48
C ASN A 492 -11.59 12.00 2.98
N TYR A 493 -12.42 12.65 3.80
CA TYR A 493 -13.84 12.94 3.57
C TYR A 493 -14.25 14.32 4.11
N GLY A 494 -15.24 14.95 3.47
CA GLY A 494 -15.80 16.24 3.85
C GLY A 494 -15.18 17.45 3.14
N GLU A 495 -15.55 18.66 3.56
CA GLU A 495 -15.23 19.88 2.81
C GLU A 495 -13.78 20.38 2.98
N ASN A 496 -13.06 19.95 4.02
CA ASN A 496 -11.73 20.49 4.39
C ASN A 496 -10.54 19.76 3.76
N ILE A 497 -10.77 18.99 2.68
CA ILE A 497 -9.73 18.29 1.90
C ILE A 497 -8.76 19.26 1.21
N ASP A 498 -9.25 20.42 0.73
CA ASP A 498 -8.46 21.48 0.09
C ASP A 498 -7.39 22.08 1.03
N ASP A 499 -7.59 21.90 2.34
CA ASP A 499 -6.78 22.47 3.42
C ASP A 499 -5.64 21.53 3.85
N GLN A 500 -5.59 20.29 3.38
CA GLN A 500 -4.78 19.19 3.96
C GLN A 500 -3.27 19.23 3.70
N ARG A 501 -2.70 20.43 3.58
CA ARG A 501 -1.24 20.65 3.63
C ARG A 501 -0.70 20.30 5.01
N LYS A 502 0.50 19.72 5.08
CA LYS A 502 1.06 19.11 6.30
C LYS A 502 2.39 19.76 6.72
N GLY A 503 2.84 19.53 7.95
CA GLY A 503 3.97 20.24 8.56
C GLY A 503 3.54 21.50 9.31
N LEU A 504 4.34 22.56 9.24
CA LEU A 504 4.00 23.88 9.79
C LEU A 504 3.18 24.70 8.78
N ILE A 505 2.05 25.25 9.23
CA ILE A 505 1.08 25.94 8.37
C ILE A 505 1.16 27.45 8.62
N GLY A 506 2.00 28.12 7.83
CA GLY A 506 2.32 29.54 7.97
C GLY A 506 3.54 29.77 8.85
N ASN A 507 3.62 30.96 9.48
CA ASN A 507 4.73 31.30 10.36
C ASN A 507 4.61 30.61 11.73
N LEU A 508 5.76 30.39 12.36
CA LEU A 508 5.91 30.03 13.78
C LEU A 508 6.34 31.29 14.55
N TYR A 509 5.76 31.55 15.71
CA TYR A 509 5.97 32.78 16.49
C TYR A 509 6.50 32.47 17.90
N LEU A 510 7.38 33.31 18.42
CA LEU A 510 7.82 33.31 19.82
C LEU A 510 7.55 34.70 20.41
N ASN A 511 6.74 34.78 21.46
CA ASN A 511 6.26 36.05 22.03
C ASN A 511 5.69 36.98 20.92
N ASP A 512 4.79 36.42 20.12
CA ASP A 512 4.12 37.01 18.94
C ASP A 512 5.06 37.55 17.84
N SER A 513 6.38 37.35 17.97
CA SER A 513 7.39 37.71 16.97
C SER A 513 7.67 36.51 16.03
N PRO A 514 7.59 36.67 14.70
CA PRO A 514 7.78 35.56 13.77
C PRO A 514 9.24 35.09 13.72
N LEU A 515 9.44 33.79 13.97
CA LEU A 515 10.72 33.12 13.81
C LEU A 515 11.09 32.99 12.32
N LYS A 516 12.39 32.87 12.04
CA LYS A 516 12.98 32.90 10.70
C LYS A 516 14.12 31.90 10.56
N LYS A 517 14.84 31.91 9.42
CA LYS A 517 16.09 31.15 9.19
C LYS A 517 15.99 29.66 9.53
N PHE A 518 14.93 29.03 9.03
CA PHE A 518 14.69 27.60 9.20
C PHE A 518 15.65 26.76 8.38
N ARG A 519 16.14 25.68 8.99
CA ARG A 519 16.71 24.50 8.33
C ARG A 519 15.65 23.41 8.39
N ILE A 520 15.30 22.83 7.24
CA ILE A 520 14.19 21.88 7.13
C ILE A 520 14.72 20.56 6.55
N TYR A 521 14.42 19.45 7.23
CA TYR A 521 14.85 18.10 6.86
C TYR A 521 13.63 17.24 6.54
N SER A 522 13.56 16.72 5.31
CA SER A 522 12.55 15.77 4.85
C SER A 522 12.88 14.36 5.35
N LEU A 523 12.00 13.77 6.16
CA LEU A 523 12.11 12.40 6.68
C LEU A 523 10.97 11.56 6.08
N ASP A 524 11.04 11.35 4.77
CA ASP A 524 9.98 10.67 4.00
C ASP A 524 9.90 9.15 4.25
N MET A 525 10.91 8.60 4.96
CA MET A 525 11.09 7.19 5.28
C MET A 525 11.02 6.27 4.05
N LYS A 526 11.36 6.75 2.85
CA LYS A 526 11.54 5.90 1.66
C LYS A 526 12.77 5.01 1.83
N LYS A 527 12.89 3.96 1.01
CA LYS A 527 14.09 3.09 0.97
C LYS A 527 15.40 3.90 0.76
N SER A 528 15.33 4.99 -0.01
CA SER A 528 16.42 5.95 -0.27
C SER A 528 16.77 6.88 0.91
N PHE A 529 15.91 6.96 1.94
CA PHE A 529 16.24 7.57 3.23
C PHE A 529 17.09 6.61 4.06
N PHE A 530 16.62 5.37 4.26
CA PHE A 530 17.35 4.36 5.04
C PHE A 530 18.70 3.94 4.46
N GLN A 531 18.85 3.97 3.12
CA GLN A 531 20.13 3.71 2.43
C GLN A 531 21.28 4.66 2.83
N ARG A 532 21.01 5.75 3.56
CA ARG A 532 22.03 6.66 4.10
C ARG A 532 22.71 6.12 5.37
N PHE A 533 22.06 5.18 6.06
CA PHE A 533 22.48 4.69 7.37
C PHE A 533 23.04 3.27 7.27
N GLY A 534 24.23 3.14 6.65
CA GLY A 534 25.03 1.92 6.69
C GLY A 534 25.29 1.45 8.13
N LEU A 535 25.56 0.17 8.35
CA LEU A 535 25.72 -0.40 9.71
C LEU A 535 26.77 0.35 10.56
N ASP A 536 27.80 0.89 9.93
CA ASP A 536 28.86 1.69 10.56
C ASP A 536 28.36 3.02 11.16
N LYS A 537 27.09 3.37 10.95
CA LYS A 537 26.44 4.57 11.53
C LYS A 537 25.59 4.28 12.77
N TRP A 538 25.32 3.01 13.06
CA TRP A 538 24.50 2.59 14.21
C TRP A 538 25.40 2.29 15.41
N SER A 539 24.95 2.64 16.62
CA SER A 539 25.60 2.23 17.87
C SER A 539 24.88 1.05 18.50
N SER A 540 25.51 0.39 19.46
CA SER A 540 24.78 -0.45 20.43
C SER A 540 23.68 0.36 21.12
N LEU A 541 22.58 -0.30 21.48
CA LEU A 541 21.51 0.28 22.29
C LEU A 541 22.01 0.64 23.71
N PRO A 542 21.98 1.92 24.15
CA PRO A 542 22.27 2.30 25.52
C PRO A 542 21.09 2.01 26.47
N GLU A 543 21.34 1.95 27.78
CA GLU A 543 20.31 1.76 28.82
C GLU A 543 19.21 2.84 28.79
N THR A 544 19.58 4.06 28.41
CA THR A 544 18.67 5.21 28.26
C THR A 544 18.82 5.82 26.86
N PRO A 545 18.07 5.33 25.85
CA PRO A 545 18.09 5.89 24.51
C PRO A 545 17.57 7.32 24.49
N THR A 546 18.21 8.19 23.70
CA THR A 546 17.66 9.51 23.38
C THR A 546 16.60 9.34 22.30
N LEU A 547 15.48 10.06 22.40
CA LEU A 547 14.39 9.97 21.45
C LEU A 547 14.12 11.33 20.77
N PRO A 548 13.54 11.34 19.55
CA PRO A 548 13.15 10.21 18.70
C PRO A 548 14.35 9.45 18.12
N ALA A 549 14.19 8.16 17.81
CA ALA A 549 15.28 7.33 17.30
C ALA A 549 14.82 6.15 16.44
N PHE A 550 15.77 5.61 15.70
CA PHE A 550 15.66 4.34 14.98
C PHE A 550 16.27 3.22 15.82
N PHE A 551 15.58 2.09 15.91
CA PHE A 551 16.00 0.86 16.57
C PHE A 551 16.06 -0.26 15.54
N LEU A 552 17.12 -1.06 15.57
CA LEU A 552 17.41 -2.10 14.59
C LEU A 552 17.58 -3.46 15.29
N GLY A 553 16.72 -4.40 14.88
CA GLY A 553 16.71 -5.79 15.32
C GLY A 553 16.69 -6.76 14.14
N SER A 554 16.70 -8.06 14.44
CA SER A 554 16.83 -9.12 13.45
C SER A 554 15.98 -10.33 13.77
N LEU A 555 15.32 -10.93 12.78
CA LEU A 555 14.40 -12.06 12.95
C LEU A 555 14.96 -13.35 12.33
N SER A 556 15.20 -14.40 13.12
CA SER A 556 15.65 -15.69 12.57
C SER A 556 14.46 -16.60 12.33
N ILE A 557 14.27 -17.09 11.10
CA ILE A 557 13.16 -17.98 10.71
C ILE A 557 13.75 -19.28 10.15
N SER A 558 13.67 -20.36 10.92
CA SER A 558 14.15 -21.69 10.53
C SER A 558 13.20 -22.44 9.59
N SER A 559 11.94 -22.00 9.50
CA SER A 559 10.83 -22.63 8.79
C SER A 559 10.48 -21.91 7.47
N THR A 560 9.47 -22.40 6.76
CA THR A 560 8.72 -21.59 5.78
C THR A 560 8.07 -20.41 6.51
N PRO A 561 8.14 -19.16 6.01
CA PRO A 561 7.49 -18.05 6.67
C PRO A 561 5.96 -18.13 6.57
N CYS A 562 5.31 -17.73 7.65
CA CYS A 562 3.86 -17.73 7.86
C CYS A 562 3.41 -16.30 8.17
N ASP A 563 2.10 -16.06 8.16
CA ASP A 563 1.53 -14.81 8.65
C ASP A 563 1.76 -14.65 10.16
N THR A 564 1.89 -13.41 10.63
CA THR A 564 2.05 -13.12 12.05
C THR A 564 1.57 -11.71 12.38
N PHE A 565 1.47 -11.40 13.66
CA PHE A 565 1.13 -10.07 14.16
C PHE A 565 2.21 -9.57 15.13
N LEU A 566 2.83 -8.43 14.84
CA LEU A 566 3.76 -7.77 15.75
C LEU A 566 3.00 -7.08 16.86
N LYS A 567 3.39 -7.35 18.11
CA LYS A 567 2.84 -6.77 19.33
C LYS A 567 3.93 -5.91 20.00
N LEU A 568 3.64 -4.62 20.16
CA LEU A 568 4.61 -3.61 20.60
C LEU A 568 4.34 -3.16 22.06
N GLU A 569 4.55 -4.07 23.01
CA GLU A 569 4.45 -3.73 24.45
C GLU A 569 5.66 -2.90 24.92
N GLY A 570 5.39 -1.90 25.76
CA GLY A 570 6.40 -0.96 26.26
C GLY A 570 6.83 0.14 25.27
N TRP A 571 6.45 0.02 24.00
CA TRP A 571 6.59 1.09 23.00
C TRP A 571 5.41 2.07 23.11
N GLU A 572 5.62 3.35 22.80
CA GLU A 572 4.53 4.33 22.82
C GLU A 572 3.98 4.63 21.42
N LYS A 573 4.80 5.18 20.52
CA LYS A 573 4.32 5.60 19.19
C LYS A 573 5.42 5.62 18.14
N GLY A 574 5.11 5.06 16.97
CA GLY A 574 6.06 5.04 15.87
C GLY A 574 5.58 4.33 14.61
N VAL A 575 6.55 3.86 13.82
CA VAL A 575 6.35 3.03 12.62
C VAL A 575 7.33 1.86 12.59
N VAL A 576 6.93 0.75 11.98
CA VAL A 576 7.77 -0.45 11.83
C VAL A 576 8.01 -0.76 10.35
N PHE A 577 9.27 -1.04 10.02
CA PHE A 577 9.70 -1.55 8.73
C PHE A 577 10.28 -2.96 8.89
N ILE A 578 9.89 -3.87 8.01
CA ILE A 578 10.47 -5.21 7.91
C ILE A 578 10.93 -5.43 6.48
N ASN A 579 12.21 -5.77 6.31
CA ASN A 579 12.83 -6.11 5.02
C ASN A 579 12.70 -4.97 3.98
N GLY A 580 12.57 -3.73 4.46
CA GLY A 580 12.34 -2.53 3.66
C GLY A 580 10.88 -2.23 3.34
N GLN A 581 9.94 -3.11 3.68
CA GLN A 581 8.49 -2.86 3.62
C GLN A 581 8.05 -2.10 4.87
N ASN A 582 7.21 -1.07 4.71
CA ASN A 582 6.66 -0.31 5.83
C ASN A 582 5.32 -0.92 6.27
N LEU A 583 5.27 -1.53 7.46
CA LEU A 583 4.04 -2.13 7.97
C LEU A 583 3.00 -1.07 8.32
N GLY A 584 3.46 0.12 8.71
CA GLY A 584 2.64 1.26 9.10
C GLY A 584 2.82 1.66 10.56
N ARG A 585 1.85 2.42 11.09
CA ARG A 585 1.94 3.09 12.39
C ARG A 585 1.44 2.22 13.53
N TYR A 586 2.11 2.29 14.67
CA TYR A 586 1.59 1.80 15.96
C TYR A 586 1.44 2.96 16.94
N TRP A 587 0.49 2.83 17.86
CA TRP A 587 0.31 3.76 18.97
C TRP A 587 -0.39 3.06 20.14
N ASN A 588 0.18 3.16 21.35
CA ASN A 588 -0.32 2.50 22.55
C ASN A 588 -1.76 2.87 22.96
N ILE A 589 -2.31 4.00 22.48
CA ILE A 589 -3.69 4.42 22.78
C ILE A 589 -4.77 3.55 22.12
N GLY A 590 -4.40 2.67 21.18
CA GLY A 590 -5.32 1.72 20.55
C GLY A 590 -6.32 2.37 19.57
N PRO A 591 -7.37 1.63 19.15
CA PRO A 591 -7.74 0.29 19.60
C PRO A 591 -6.77 -0.81 19.11
N GLN A 592 -6.10 -0.58 17.97
CA GLN A 592 -5.07 -1.46 17.43
C GLN A 592 -3.83 -1.53 18.34
N LYS A 593 -3.46 -2.75 18.77
CA LYS A 593 -2.24 -3.05 19.55
C LYS A 593 -1.27 -3.98 18.81
N THR A 594 -1.62 -4.42 17.60
CA THR A 594 -0.79 -5.28 16.75
C THR A 594 -0.75 -4.81 15.30
N LEU A 595 0.40 -4.96 14.65
CA LEU A 595 0.56 -4.78 13.19
C LEU A 595 0.55 -6.14 12.49
N TYR A 596 -0.23 -6.31 11.43
CA TYR A 596 -0.16 -7.49 10.57
C TYR A 596 1.15 -7.52 9.78
N LEU A 597 1.80 -8.68 9.76
CA LEU A 597 2.95 -8.97 8.92
C LEU A 597 2.62 -10.15 8.00
N PRO A 598 2.49 -9.90 6.68
CA PRO A 598 2.33 -10.96 5.70
C PRO A 598 3.56 -11.87 5.60
N GLY A 599 3.34 -13.19 5.58
CA GLY A 599 4.39 -14.18 5.31
C GLY A 599 5.24 -13.91 4.05
N PRO A 600 4.67 -13.43 2.92
CA PRO A 600 5.43 -13.04 1.72
C PRO A 600 6.47 -11.92 1.91
N TRP A 601 6.41 -11.15 3.00
CA TRP A 601 7.38 -10.08 3.29
C TRP A 601 8.53 -10.56 4.18
N LEU A 602 8.43 -11.79 4.70
CA LEU A 602 9.48 -12.49 5.44
C LEU A 602 10.36 -13.34 4.50
N SER A 603 11.42 -13.92 5.06
CA SER A 603 12.27 -14.89 4.37
C SER A 603 12.83 -15.91 5.35
N SER A 604 12.95 -17.17 4.91
CA SER A 604 13.64 -18.23 5.65
C SER A 604 15.13 -17.94 5.78
N GLY A 605 15.74 -18.48 6.82
CA GLY A 605 17.08 -18.10 7.26
C GLY A 605 17.02 -16.87 8.17
N ILE A 606 18.12 -16.14 8.23
CA ILE A 606 18.24 -15.00 9.13
C ILE A 606 17.85 -13.71 8.41
N ASN A 607 16.85 -13.01 8.93
CA ASN A 607 16.57 -11.61 8.60
C ASN A 607 17.60 -10.76 9.37
N GLN A 608 18.87 -10.87 8.96
CA GLN A 608 20.06 -10.14 9.43
C GLN A 608 20.86 -9.55 8.26
N VAL A 609 21.69 -8.56 8.59
CA VAL A 609 22.76 -8.05 7.72
C VAL A 609 23.98 -8.97 7.73
N GLY A 610 24.53 -9.25 6.54
CA GLY A 610 25.98 -9.23 6.39
C GLY A 610 26.76 -10.56 6.36
N ALA A 611 26.26 -11.62 5.72
CA ALA A 611 27.13 -12.64 5.14
C ALA A 611 26.52 -13.20 3.84
N SER A 612 27.30 -13.22 2.76
CA SER A 612 26.83 -13.65 1.44
C SER A 612 26.92 -15.16 1.24
N SER A 613 25.86 -15.76 0.71
CA SER A 613 25.92 -17.02 -0.05
C SER A 613 25.17 -16.81 -1.37
N PRO A 614 25.71 -17.23 -2.53
CA PRO A 614 25.11 -16.92 -3.83
C PRO A 614 23.79 -17.69 -4.04
N PHE A 615 22.80 -16.99 -4.62
CA PHE A 615 21.52 -17.59 -5.03
C PHE A 615 21.75 -18.74 -6.01
N LEU A 616 21.58 -19.98 -5.53
CA LEU A 616 21.33 -21.13 -6.39
C LEU A 616 19.85 -21.12 -6.78
N PHE A 617 19.58 -20.87 -8.07
CA PHE A 617 18.25 -21.09 -8.63
C PHE A 617 17.76 -22.51 -8.34
N PRO A 618 16.48 -22.72 -8.00
CA PRO A 618 15.94 -24.05 -7.79
C PRO A 618 16.09 -24.87 -9.08
N LYS A 619 16.87 -25.96 -9.01
CA LYS A 619 16.94 -26.92 -10.11
C LYS A 619 15.56 -27.56 -10.28
N THR A 620 15.11 -27.64 -11.53
CA THR A 620 13.88 -28.34 -11.92
C THR A 620 13.84 -29.75 -11.31
N PRO A 621 12.70 -30.20 -10.74
CA PRO A 621 12.60 -31.54 -10.18
C PRO A 621 12.74 -32.60 -11.28
N CYS A 622 13.54 -33.64 -11.04
CA CYS A 622 13.54 -34.83 -11.87
C CYS A 622 12.26 -35.66 -11.58
N PRO A 623 11.67 -36.31 -12.60
CA PRO A 623 10.54 -37.22 -12.39
C PRO A 623 10.97 -38.49 -11.62
N PRO A 624 10.05 -39.16 -10.92
CA PRO A 624 10.36 -40.38 -10.16
C PRO A 624 10.64 -41.56 -11.09
N ALA A 625 11.59 -42.41 -10.68
CA ALA A 625 11.87 -43.69 -11.33
C ALA A 625 11.23 -44.85 -10.54
N LEU A 626 10.61 -45.79 -11.26
CA LEU A 626 10.07 -47.04 -10.72
C LEU A 626 11.19 -48.11 -10.55
N PRO A 627 11.00 -49.12 -9.69
CA PRO A 627 12.11 -49.93 -9.16
C PRO A 627 12.58 -51.05 -10.10
N GLY A 628 13.88 -51.38 -10.04
CA GLY A 628 14.48 -52.52 -10.74
C GLY A 628 15.87 -52.93 -10.22
N SER A 629 15.95 -54.16 -9.69
CA SER A 629 17.13 -55.05 -9.50
C SER A 629 18.58 -54.53 -9.45
N LEU A 630 19.25 -54.89 -8.35
CA LEU A 630 20.71 -55.09 -8.09
C LEU A 630 21.44 -55.97 -9.15
N PRO A 631 22.81 -56.12 -9.17
CA PRO A 631 23.73 -56.01 -8.02
C PRO A 631 25.19 -55.49 -8.22
N SER A 632 25.88 -55.39 -7.08
CA SER A 632 27.34 -55.54 -6.85
C SER A 632 28.29 -54.34 -7.10
N GLY A 633 29.26 -54.17 -6.17
CA GLY A 633 30.25 -53.07 -6.21
C GLY A 633 30.74 -52.54 -4.85
N TRP A 634 30.83 -53.37 -3.80
CA TRP A 634 31.21 -52.92 -2.45
C TRP A 634 32.73 -52.77 -2.25
N ARG A 635 33.15 -51.67 -1.61
CA ARG A 635 34.17 -51.62 -0.54
C ARG A 635 33.93 -50.38 0.33
N VAL A 636 34.16 -50.50 1.64
CA VAL A 636 33.85 -49.49 2.65
C VAL A 636 35.12 -49.13 3.42
N CYS A 637 35.32 -47.82 3.67
CA CYS A 637 36.13 -47.32 4.77
C CYS A 637 35.40 -46.14 5.43
N GLN A 638 34.93 -46.32 6.67
CA GLN A 638 34.66 -45.21 7.59
C GLN A 638 36.00 -44.70 8.14
N TRP A 639 36.07 -43.43 8.59
CA TRP A 639 36.79 -43.05 9.81
C TRP A 639 36.17 -41.78 10.42
N VAL A 640 36.45 -41.56 11.71
CA VAL A 640 35.70 -40.71 12.65
C VAL A 640 36.32 -39.32 12.82
N LEU A 641 35.50 -38.32 13.18
CA LEU A 641 35.90 -36.95 13.53
C LEU A 641 36.50 -36.84 14.94
N PRO A 642 37.60 -36.08 15.14
CA PRO A 642 38.01 -35.54 16.44
C PRO A 642 37.70 -34.02 16.56
N PRO A 643 37.39 -33.48 17.77
CA PRO A 643 37.06 -32.06 17.95
C PRO A 643 38.12 -31.21 18.67
N SER A 644 37.94 -29.88 18.55
CA SER A 644 38.21 -28.82 19.54
C SER A 644 39.60 -28.15 19.67
N SER A 645 39.52 -26.83 19.85
CA SER A 645 40.32 -25.96 20.74
C SER A 645 41.60 -25.22 20.27
N SER A 646 41.48 -23.88 20.28
CA SER A 646 42.37 -22.93 20.97
C SER A 646 43.46 -22.11 20.23
N LEU A 647 43.32 -20.77 20.42
CA LEU A 647 44.36 -19.77 20.75
C LEU A 647 45.34 -19.15 19.71
N ARG A 648 45.41 -17.80 19.81
CA ARG A 648 46.57 -16.87 19.68
C ARG A 648 47.17 -16.50 18.32
N THR A 649 46.74 -15.34 17.84
CA THR A 649 47.57 -14.12 17.60
C THR A 649 49.04 -14.26 17.16
N SER A 650 49.39 -13.66 16.02
CA SER A 650 50.24 -12.43 15.97
C SER A 650 50.40 -11.89 14.55
N CYS A 651 50.75 -10.61 14.42
CA CYS A 651 51.08 -9.96 13.14
C CYS A 651 52.59 -10.01 12.89
N TRP A 652 53.02 -9.97 11.62
CA TRP A 652 54.25 -9.29 11.21
C TRP A 652 54.08 -8.71 9.80
N SER A 653 54.72 -7.57 9.55
CA SER A 653 54.78 -6.87 8.26
C SER A 653 56.24 -6.67 7.84
N LEU A 654 56.50 -6.53 6.54
CA LEU A 654 57.78 -6.04 5.97
C LEU A 654 57.60 -5.65 4.50
N SER A 655 58.55 -4.89 3.94
CA SER A 655 58.34 -4.08 2.73
C SER A 655 59.63 -3.81 1.93
N LEU A 656 59.50 -3.72 0.59
CA LEU A 656 60.34 -2.96 -0.39
C LEU A 656 61.88 -3.26 -0.45
N PRO A 657 62.63 -3.02 -1.58
CA PRO A 657 62.54 -1.88 -2.50
C PRO A 657 62.70 -2.22 -4.01
N ALA A 658 63.40 -1.37 -4.80
CA ALA A 658 63.10 -1.06 -6.22
C ALA A 658 64.31 -0.55 -7.07
N TRP A 659 64.04 -0.01 -8.29
CA TRP A 659 64.81 0.91 -9.20
C TRP A 659 65.25 0.41 -10.61
N PHE A 660 64.68 1.04 -11.67
CA PHE A 660 65.24 1.67 -12.93
C PHE A 660 66.44 1.07 -13.75
N PRO A 661 66.79 1.52 -15.01
CA PRO A 661 66.33 2.69 -15.82
C PRO A 661 65.94 2.44 -17.33
N ASN A 662 65.86 3.52 -18.15
CA ASN A 662 65.41 3.67 -19.58
C ASN A 662 66.11 4.94 -20.21
N PRO A 663 65.89 5.52 -21.44
CA PRO A 663 65.07 5.22 -22.65
C PRO A 663 65.81 5.43 -24.04
N LEU A 664 65.10 5.49 -25.20
CA LEU A 664 65.41 6.21 -26.49
C LEU A 664 64.22 6.07 -27.51
N LEU A 665 63.46 7.11 -27.92
CA LEU A 665 63.56 8.04 -29.12
C LEU A 665 63.31 7.36 -30.50
N LEU A 666 62.64 7.92 -31.55
CA LEU A 666 62.05 9.24 -31.93
C LEU A 666 60.96 9.04 -33.04
N THR A 667 59.83 9.78 -33.14
CA THR A 667 59.58 11.01 -33.97
C THR A 667 58.07 11.43 -33.94
N LEU A 668 57.71 12.63 -34.42
CA LEU A 668 56.36 13.28 -34.42
C LEU A 668 56.27 14.36 -35.55
N PRO A 669 55.11 15.02 -35.84
CA PRO A 669 53.71 14.59 -35.99
C PRO A 669 53.18 15.03 -37.41
N PRO A 670 51.90 15.42 -37.76
CA PRO A 670 50.89 16.23 -37.03
C PRO A 670 49.42 15.70 -37.00
N LEU A 671 48.60 16.27 -36.08
CA LEU A 671 47.14 16.59 -36.13
C LEU A 671 46.15 15.71 -36.95
N SER A 672 44.96 15.29 -36.47
CA SER A 672 44.17 15.68 -35.29
C SER A 672 42.95 14.74 -35.02
N THR A 673 42.24 14.97 -33.89
CA THR A 673 40.87 14.51 -33.51
C THR A 673 40.58 13.02 -33.18
N SER A 674 40.26 12.79 -31.90
CA SER A 674 39.42 11.74 -31.28
C SER A 674 39.73 10.23 -31.46
N PRO A 675 40.16 9.58 -30.37
CA PRO A 675 39.49 8.43 -29.75
C PRO A 675 38.55 8.91 -28.61
N GLY A 676 37.54 8.17 -28.16
CA GLY A 676 37.38 6.72 -28.24
C GLY A 676 37.64 6.04 -26.88
N THR A 677 37.22 6.66 -25.78
CA THR A 677 37.41 6.15 -24.42
C THR A 677 36.52 4.95 -24.12
N ARG A 678 37.09 3.93 -23.48
CA ARG A 678 36.34 2.80 -22.91
C ARG A 678 35.38 3.31 -21.85
N THR A 679 34.12 2.91 -21.93
CA THR A 679 33.23 2.89 -20.77
C THR A 679 33.51 1.62 -19.98
N ASP A 680 34.24 1.74 -18.87
CA ASP A 680 34.31 0.65 -17.89
C ASP A 680 32.90 0.45 -17.31
N LEU A 681 32.29 -0.71 -17.61
CA LEU A 681 31.00 -1.11 -17.06
C LEU A 681 31.19 -1.59 -15.61
N SER A 682 31.48 -0.65 -14.72
CA SER A 682 31.42 -0.86 -13.28
C SER A 682 29.97 -1.17 -12.88
N CYS A 683 29.66 -2.42 -12.61
CA CYS A 683 28.39 -2.80 -11.99
C CYS A 683 28.19 -1.96 -10.71
N PRO A 684 27.01 -1.35 -10.48
CA PRO A 684 26.74 -0.67 -9.23
C PRO A 684 26.82 -1.68 -8.07
N PRO A 685 27.43 -1.33 -6.92
CA PRO A 685 27.49 -2.25 -5.79
C PRO A 685 26.08 -2.62 -5.33
N SER A 686 25.82 -3.93 -5.20
CA SER A 686 24.52 -4.45 -4.83
C SER A 686 24.25 -4.30 -3.33
N TRP A 687 24.03 -3.07 -2.87
CA TRP A 687 23.56 -2.75 -1.52
C TRP A 687 22.07 -3.12 -1.34
N ALA A 688 21.76 -4.40 -1.56
CA ALA A 688 20.60 -5.00 -0.95
C ALA A 688 20.83 -4.95 0.56
N LEU A 689 20.08 -4.09 1.26
CA LEU A 689 19.85 -4.27 2.69
C LEU A 689 19.35 -5.70 2.85
N SER A 690 20.20 -6.56 3.41
CA SER A 690 19.79 -7.89 3.85
C SER A 690 18.70 -7.72 4.91
N PRO A 691 17.90 -8.75 5.20
CA PRO A 691 16.61 -8.49 5.81
C PRO A 691 16.77 -7.96 7.26
N GLN A 692 15.87 -7.08 7.71
CA GLN A 692 16.06 -6.18 8.85
C GLN A 692 14.70 -5.82 9.46
N VAL A 693 14.65 -5.61 10.77
CA VAL A 693 13.50 -4.96 11.43
C VAL A 693 13.94 -3.61 11.98
N ILE A 694 13.39 -2.52 11.43
CA ILE A 694 13.64 -1.14 11.86
C ILE A 694 12.36 -0.59 12.50
N ILE A 695 12.48 -0.05 13.70
CA ILE A 695 11.42 0.69 14.39
C ILE A 695 11.86 2.15 14.44
N PHE A 696 11.00 3.10 14.08
CA PHE A 696 11.19 4.51 14.44
C PHE A 696 10.20 4.88 15.54
N GLU A 697 10.72 5.22 16.72
CA GLU A 697 9.95 5.51 17.95
C GLU A 697 10.17 6.96 18.38
N GLU A 698 9.10 7.60 18.85
CA GLU A 698 9.07 9.04 19.14
C GLU A 698 9.33 9.39 20.61
N THR A 699 8.84 8.56 21.55
CA THR A 699 8.70 8.99 22.96
C THR A 699 9.00 7.91 24.01
N MET A 700 8.80 6.62 23.73
CA MET A 700 9.17 5.55 24.67
C MET A 700 9.59 4.26 23.95
N ALA A 701 10.84 3.85 24.15
CA ALA A 701 11.38 2.60 23.60
C ALA A 701 10.97 1.39 24.44
N GLY A 702 10.31 0.41 23.81
CA GLY A 702 9.95 -0.85 24.45
C GLY A 702 11.11 -1.86 24.49
N PRO A 703 11.06 -2.88 25.36
CA PRO A 703 12.15 -3.83 25.57
C PRO A 703 12.33 -4.83 24.42
N ALA A 704 11.25 -5.15 23.69
CA ALA A 704 11.26 -6.09 22.57
C ALA A 704 10.05 -5.87 21.65
N LEU A 705 10.10 -6.46 20.46
CA LEU A 705 8.91 -6.79 19.66
C LEU A 705 8.50 -8.22 19.98
N GLN A 706 7.23 -8.43 20.31
CA GLN A 706 6.62 -9.76 20.45
C GLN A 706 5.88 -10.13 19.15
N PHE A 707 5.62 -11.42 18.96
CA PHE A 707 4.78 -11.94 17.88
C PHE A 707 3.56 -12.67 18.47
N THR A 708 2.50 -12.79 17.67
CA THR A 708 1.29 -13.54 18.02
C THR A 708 0.57 -13.98 16.74
N GLU A 709 -0.20 -15.07 16.85
CA GLU A 709 -1.04 -15.61 15.77
C GLU A 709 -2.42 -14.93 15.70
N THR A 710 -2.80 -14.17 16.73
CA THR A 710 -4.12 -13.54 16.86
C THR A 710 -4.00 -12.02 16.88
N PRO A 711 -4.78 -11.28 16.06
CA PRO A 711 -4.78 -9.82 16.11
C PRO A 711 -5.34 -9.29 17.44
N HIS A 712 -4.84 -8.13 17.87
CA HIS A 712 -5.34 -7.40 19.03
C HIS A 712 -5.83 -6.00 18.62
N LEU A 713 -7.01 -5.91 18.01
CA LEU A 713 -7.69 -4.64 17.73
C LEU A 713 -8.65 -4.24 18.87
N GLY A 714 -8.28 -4.46 20.13
CA GLY A 714 -9.13 -4.08 21.27
C GLY A 714 -10.34 -4.99 21.54
N ARG A 715 -10.63 -6.00 20.71
CA ARG A 715 -11.50 -7.13 21.08
C ARG A 715 -10.87 -7.95 22.20
N ASN A 716 -11.66 -8.36 23.20
CA ASN A 716 -11.20 -9.27 24.26
C ASN A 716 -10.86 -10.67 23.72
N GLN A 717 -11.58 -11.13 22.71
CA GLN A 717 -11.28 -12.35 21.93
C GLN A 717 -11.74 -12.16 20.49
N TYR A 718 -10.96 -12.70 19.54
CA TYR A 718 -11.52 -13.17 18.27
C TYR A 718 -11.98 -14.61 18.48
N ILE A 719 -13.09 -15.00 17.85
CA ILE A 719 -13.61 -16.37 17.96
C ILE A 719 -12.61 -17.31 17.29
N LYS A 720 -12.20 -18.37 17.99
CA LYS A 720 -11.37 -19.47 17.48
C LYS A 720 -12.22 -20.52 16.76
#